data_AF-A0AAD5H2S9-F1
#
_entry.id   AF-A0AAD5H2S9-F1
#
_cell.length_a   1.000
_cell.length_b   1.000
_cell.length_c   1.000
_cell.angle_alpha   90.00
_cell.angle_beta   90.00
_cell.angle_gamma   90.00
#
_symmetry.space_group_name_H-M   'P 1'
#
loop_
_entity.id
_entity.type
_entity.pdbx_description
1 polymer ?
#
loop_
_entity_poly.entity_id
_entity_poly.type
_entity_poly.pdbx_seq_one_letter_code
_entity_poly.pdbx_strand_id
1 'polypeptide(L)'
;MFDRYLEAAAAEAAGNGQAAPPRSFAAMLRTSRQGLERVAEMLTVAPAELAAFLDSLAQRLSPAAAGHFVASMPEAQPLSFQPGQVMSALEWLLETPPFSSMEGAALASFLPSVRSLLSFGADDLQQRLAALQRSAGLTIEQAGALVLRQPDVLRTPAVRIEAAAAQLRRMMPAETVDLLLARQPQLLVAPEHQLNLLLRTLRLWTLVIGAPAEAALARYDSLKSRTDELLRRGDGSVQRQLAALQQAAGLTAEAAGSLVLAHPDLLVMPSTALQTSAAWLRQHLPADVFASVFSPDSQLLAASDSKLDQLKNTLQLWTEVLGTPLDTVLQQYRQCFQSTRQLAELDGTVLQERLGSLQQLTGMAAEQARAAVMQTPHLLRTPTDRMRENAARLGQMLPAQLLGPLLASQPQLLVSGQWDLDRMAVAVQLWTQVLGVPLETVAARLQHAVSGCVHFSRYQPSTLRRRMSGLRAATQGAMTADQLATFVFEHPELLGRQPAMVKEAGEWIQANMAPETIRALLQREPSLLGASVWLLKETAAKLQLWTDLVGAPLATVMANYGACVGDIDILLPDLAAAYVLERAPAQLRAADGSGSLGWWLDKKSAVNAMGLPETAAARMLEHFVQGERGKGLLASLRNGSIEGWPLPGGPPLPPETQPAGSPGAAGAAGTARAAGRTSVSTLRTQRSDMDQHNLHRIASMSEAQLRNRIRKITKRGKMRSFVLELEECGLTELAAEARARLATL
;
A
#
# COMPACT_ATOMS: atom_id res chain seq x y z
N MET A 1 -0.45 -47.62 15.28
CA MET A 1 0.73 -47.95 14.44
C MET A 1 1.80 -46.89 14.60
N PHE A 2 1.52 -45.61 14.35
CA PHE A 2 2.50 -44.54 14.50
C PHE A 2 3.17 -44.48 15.90
N ASP A 3 2.40 -44.59 16.99
CA ASP A 3 3.01 -44.61 18.34
C ASP A 3 3.93 -45.83 18.55
N ARG A 4 3.57 -47.01 18.03
CA ARG A 4 4.44 -48.21 18.07
C ARG A 4 5.69 -48.05 17.21
N TYR A 5 5.61 -47.31 16.10
CA TYR A 5 6.75 -47.00 15.25
C TYR A 5 7.69 -46.01 15.94
N LEU A 6 7.16 -44.97 16.58
CA LEU A 6 7.95 -44.04 17.39
C LEU A 6 8.61 -44.75 18.58
N GLU A 7 7.93 -45.70 19.21
CA GLU A 7 8.50 -46.55 20.27
C GLU A 7 9.61 -47.46 19.73
N ALA A 8 9.43 -48.07 18.56
CA ALA A 8 10.45 -48.89 17.91
C ALA A 8 11.66 -48.07 17.48
N ALA A 9 11.46 -46.90 16.86
CA ALA A 9 12.52 -45.98 16.48
C ALA A 9 13.29 -45.44 17.70
N ALA A 10 12.59 -45.13 18.79
CA ALA A 10 13.23 -44.70 20.04
C ALA A 10 14.03 -45.84 20.70
N ALA A 11 13.54 -47.08 20.64
CA ALA A 11 14.25 -48.24 21.15
C ALA A 11 15.50 -48.57 20.32
N GLU A 12 15.41 -48.45 19.00
CA GLU A 12 16.52 -48.66 18.07
C GLU A 12 17.57 -47.55 18.17
N ALA A 13 17.15 -46.28 18.26
CA ALA A 13 18.05 -45.14 18.53
C ALA A 13 18.79 -45.33 19.86
N ALA A 14 18.10 -45.77 20.92
CA ALA A 14 18.72 -46.07 22.20
C ALA A 14 19.74 -47.22 22.11
N GLY A 15 19.46 -48.24 21.29
CA GLY A 15 20.40 -49.35 21.00
C GLY A 15 21.65 -48.91 20.24
N ASN A 16 21.53 -47.87 19.40
CA ASN A 16 22.61 -47.31 18.59
C ASN A 16 23.30 -46.08 19.23
N GLY A 17 22.92 -45.69 20.45
CA GLY A 17 23.46 -44.50 21.14
C GLY A 17 23.03 -43.14 20.56
N GLN A 18 21.94 -43.11 19.78
CA GLN A 18 21.36 -41.90 19.19
C GLN A 18 20.28 -41.29 20.08
N ALA A 19 20.05 -39.98 19.97
CA ALA A 19 19.03 -39.28 20.75
C ALA A 19 17.62 -39.69 20.29
N ALA A 20 16.68 -39.79 21.24
CA ALA A 20 15.29 -40.05 20.90
C ALA A 20 14.65 -38.82 20.23
N PRO A 21 13.73 -39.01 19.26
CA PRO A 21 13.13 -37.90 18.54
C PRO A 21 12.37 -36.93 19.47
N PRO A 22 12.37 -35.61 19.20
CA PRO A 22 11.81 -34.61 20.11
C PRO A 22 10.31 -34.83 20.38
N ARG A 23 9.91 -34.88 21.66
CA ARG A 23 8.50 -35.04 22.08
C ARG A 23 7.57 -33.95 21.52
N SER A 24 8.09 -32.74 21.30
CA SER A 24 7.36 -31.61 20.70
C SER A 24 7.01 -31.84 19.23
N PHE A 25 7.84 -32.58 18.50
CA PHE A 25 7.62 -32.91 17.09
C PHE A 25 6.51 -33.95 16.93
N ALA A 26 6.54 -35.01 17.77
CA ALA A 26 5.48 -36.02 17.83
C ALA A 26 4.11 -35.41 18.22
N ALA A 27 4.09 -34.45 19.15
CA ALA A 27 2.88 -33.75 19.54
C ALA A 27 2.28 -32.90 18.41
N MET A 28 3.12 -32.35 17.53
CA MET A 28 2.70 -31.50 16.43
C MET A 28 2.28 -32.29 15.17
N LEU A 29 2.89 -33.45 14.90
CA LEU A 29 2.36 -34.38 13.89
C LEU A 29 0.97 -34.92 14.27
N ARG A 30 0.69 -35.08 15.58
CA ARG A 30 -0.61 -35.53 16.09
C ARG A 30 -1.76 -34.55 15.88
N THR A 31 -1.49 -33.25 15.78
CA THR A 31 -2.55 -32.23 15.63
C THR A 31 -3.05 -32.06 14.19
N SER A 32 -2.39 -32.68 13.21
CA SER A 32 -2.80 -32.66 11.80
C SER A 32 -3.19 -34.07 11.34
N ARG A 33 -4.48 -34.29 11.04
CA ARG A 33 -4.96 -35.57 10.47
C ARG A 33 -4.28 -35.90 9.13
N GLN A 34 -4.05 -34.89 8.28
CA GLN A 34 -3.26 -35.03 7.06
C GLN A 34 -1.78 -35.33 7.35
N GLY A 35 -1.24 -34.86 8.48
CA GLY A 35 0.11 -35.20 8.95
C GLY A 35 0.25 -36.68 9.30
N LEU A 36 -0.75 -37.27 9.96
CA LEU A 36 -0.73 -38.69 10.35
C LEU A 36 -0.88 -39.67 9.17
N GLU A 37 -1.68 -39.33 8.15
CA GLU A 37 -1.80 -40.12 6.92
C GLU A 37 -0.49 -40.09 6.10
N ARG A 38 0.20 -38.94 6.05
CA ARG A 38 1.49 -38.77 5.34
C ARG A 38 2.66 -39.45 6.03
N VAL A 39 2.69 -39.36 7.35
CA VAL A 39 3.64 -40.10 8.18
C VAL A 39 3.53 -41.60 7.95
N ALA A 40 2.33 -42.13 7.65
CA ALA A 40 2.12 -43.54 7.33
C ALA A 40 2.81 -43.98 6.02
N GLU A 41 2.93 -43.09 5.02
CA GLU A 41 3.66 -43.36 3.77
C GLU A 41 5.18 -43.32 3.97
N MET A 42 5.66 -42.44 4.85
CA MET A 42 7.07 -42.40 5.27
C MET A 42 7.51 -43.68 6.02
N LEU A 43 6.57 -44.50 6.51
CA LEU A 43 6.88 -45.80 7.15
C LEU A 43 7.38 -46.87 6.18
N THR A 44 7.45 -46.57 4.87
CA THR A 44 8.19 -47.39 3.89
C THR A 44 9.70 -47.27 4.05
N VAL A 45 10.17 -46.19 4.71
CA VAL A 45 11.58 -45.98 5.09
C VAL A 45 11.87 -46.67 6.42
N ALA A 46 13.08 -47.21 6.56
CA ALA A 46 13.53 -47.84 7.79
C ALA A 46 13.40 -46.87 8.99
N PRO A 47 12.92 -47.31 10.16
CA PRO A 47 12.76 -46.47 11.35
C PRO A 47 13.99 -45.64 11.72
N ALA A 48 15.18 -46.23 11.66
CA ALA A 48 16.45 -45.55 11.92
C ALA A 48 16.73 -44.42 10.92
N GLU A 49 16.46 -44.63 9.62
CA GLU A 49 16.66 -43.62 8.58
C GLU A 49 15.66 -42.47 8.70
N LEU A 50 14.40 -42.76 9.03
CA LEU A 50 13.40 -41.74 9.26
C LEU A 50 13.70 -40.93 10.52
N ALA A 51 14.17 -41.57 11.60
CA ALA A 51 14.58 -40.87 12.82
C ALA A 51 15.78 -39.94 12.55
N ALA A 52 16.81 -40.44 11.87
CA ALA A 52 17.98 -39.64 11.49
C ALA A 52 17.61 -38.46 10.58
N PHE A 53 16.67 -38.67 9.65
CA PHE A 53 16.12 -37.62 8.80
C PHE A 53 15.41 -36.53 9.61
N LEU A 54 14.51 -36.91 10.52
CA LEU A 54 13.75 -35.97 11.35
C LEU A 54 14.65 -35.20 12.31
N ASP A 55 15.66 -35.85 12.88
CA ASP A 55 16.65 -35.19 13.73
C ASP A 55 17.49 -34.19 12.92
N SER A 56 17.95 -34.58 11.74
CA SER A 56 18.70 -33.67 10.84
C SER A 56 17.85 -32.47 10.40
N LEU A 57 16.56 -32.69 10.17
CA LEU A 57 15.60 -31.64 9.86
C LEU A 57 15.39 -30.69 11.05
N ALA A 58 15.26 -31.23 12.26
CA ALA A 58 15.05 -30.45 13.49
C ALA A 58 16.29 -29.64 13.90
N GLN A 59 17.49 -30.07 13.50
CA GLN A 59 18.73 -29.30 13.70
C GLN A 59 18.82 -28.08 12.78
N ARG A 60 18.11 -28.09 11.64
CA ARG A 60 18.23 -27.08 10.58
C ARG A 60 17.04 -26.15 10.47
N LEU A 61 15.86 -26.64 10.86
CA LEU A 61 14.62 -25.90 10.80
C LEU A 61 14.05 -25.73 12.21
N SER A 62 13.40 -24.61 12.47
CA SER A 62 12.59 -24.48 13.68
C SER A 62 11.54 -25.60 13.74
N PRO A 63 11.11 -26.04 14.94
CA PRO A 63 10.14 -27.13 15.05
C PRO A 63 8.87 -26.89 14.20
N ALA A 64 8.35 -25.66 14.18
CA ALA A 64 7.19 -25.30 13.36
C ALA A 64 7.47 -25.43 11.84
N ALA A 65 8.65 -25.01 11.38
CA ALA A 65 9.06 -25.12 9.98
C ALA A 65 9.28 -26.57 9.56
N ALA A 66 9.96 -27.37 10.38
CA ALA A 66 10.13 -28.81 10.17
C ALA A 66 8.77 -29.53 10.11
N GLY A 67 7.86 -29.16 11.00
CA GLY A 67 6.49 -29.64 11.02
C GLY A 67 5.70 -29.35 9.76
N HIS A 68 5.67 -28.07 9.38
CA HIS A 68 5.00 -27.63 8.17
C HIS A 68 5.62 -28.26 6.92
N PHE A 69 6.93 -28.41 6.90
CA PHE A 69 7.66 -29.05 5.82
C PHE A 69 7.23 -30.50 5.62
N VAL A 70 7.31 -31.33 6.66
CA VAL A 70 6.84 -32.73 6.63
C VAL A 70 5.36 -32.79 6.27
N ALA A 71 4.55 -31.91 6.86
CA ALA A 71 3.13 -31.80 6.55
C ALA A 71 2.84 -31.25 5.16
N SER A 72 3.82 -30.80 4.36
CA SER A 72 3.62 -30.26 3.01
C SER A 72 4.07 -31.22 1.90
N MET A 73 4.79 -32.29 2.25
CA MET A 73 5.29 -33.30 1.31
C MET A 73 4.15 -33.90 0.45
N PRO A 74 4.36 -34.18 -0.85
CA PRO A 74 3.33 -34.73 -1.73
C PRO A 74 2.86 -36.10 -1.25
N GLU A 75 1.61 -36.45 -1.59
CA GLU A 75 1.25 -37.83 -1.96
C GLU A 75 2.03 -38.18 -3.25
N ALA A 76 3.34 -38.36 -3.15
CA ALA A 76 4.12 -38.85 -4.28
C ALA A 76 4.02 -40.37 -4.24
N GLN A 77 3.97 -40.97 -5.43
CA GLN A 77 4.03 -42.42 -5.62
C GLN A 77 4.96 -43.03 -4.56
N PRO A 78 4.48 -43.98 -3.72
CA PRO A 78 5.13 -44.45 -2.49
C PRO A 78 6.49 -45.15 -2.68
N LEU A 79 7.16 -44.97 -3.82
CA LEU A 79 8.35 -45.67 -4.26
C LEU A 79 9.61 -44.79 -4.42
N SER A 80 9.59 -43.48 -4.10
CA SER A 80 10.75 -42.60 -4.39
C SER A 80 11.19 -41.64 -3.29
N PHE A 81 10.63 -41.71 -2.07
CA PHE A 81 11.14 -40.87 -0.98
C PHE A 81 12.51 -41.38 -0.50
N GLN A 82 13.56 -40.62 -0.81
CA GLN A 82 14.95 -40.91 -0.42
C GLN A 82 15.40 -39.84 0.59
N PRO A 83 15.41 -40.13 1.91
CA PRO A 83 15.71 -39.13 2.94
C PRO A 83 17.05 -38.43 2.73
N GLY A 84 18.09 -39.17 2.33
CA GLY A 84 19.41 -38.60 2.03
C GLY A 84 19.40 -37.59 0.89
N GLN A 85 18.60 -37.84 -0.16
CA GLN A 85 18.45 -36.92 -1.28
C GLN A 85 17.73 -35.63 -0.86
N VAL A 86 16.68 -35.75 -0.05
CA VAL A 86 15.94 -34.60 0.49
C VAL A 86 16.83 -33.76 1.39
N MET A 87 17.65 -34.38 2.23
CA MET A 87 18.61 -33.66 3.08
C MET A 87 19.70 -32.97 2.26
N SER A 88 20.25 -33.63 1.25
CA SER A 88 21.23 -33.03 0.33
C SER A 88 20.66 -31.82 -0.43
N ALA A 89 19.43 -31.91 -0.93
CA ALA A 89 18.76 -30.79 -1.58
C ALA A 89 18.47 -29.64 -0.60
N LEU A 90 18.11 -29.95 0.65
CA LEU A 90 17.90 -28.97 1.69
C LEU A 90 19.21 -28.28 2.10
N GLU A 91 20.32 -29.01 2.22
CA GLU A 91 21.66 -28.44 2.45
C GLU A 91 22.02 -27.47 1.35
N TRP A 92 21.85 -27.89 0.10
CA TRP A 92 22.11 -27.04 -1.04
C TRP A 92 21.30 -25.74 -0.99
N LEU A 93 20.01 -25.82 -0.65
CA LEU A 93 19.17 -24.63 -0.46
C LEU A 93 19.64 -23.74 0.72
N LEU A 94 20.17 -24.32 1.78
CA LEU A 94 20.64 -23.55 2.94
C LEU A 94 22.03 -22.93 2.72
N GLU A 95 22.83 -23.50 1.82
CA GLU A 95 24.20 -23.05 1.55
C GLU A 95 24.30 -22.12 0.33
N THR A 96 23.36 -22.20 -0.62
CA THR A 96 23.44 -21.47 -1.88
C THR A 96 22.77 -20.09 -1.80
N PRO A 97 23.48 -18.97 -2.05
CA PRO A 97 22.86 -17.65 -2.15
C PRO A 97 21.90 -17.55 -3.33
N PRO A 98 20.80 -16.77 -3.24
CA PRO A 98 20.33 -16.00 -2.10
C PRO A 98 19.53 -16.84 -1.08
N PHE A 99 19.36 -18.15 -1.30
CA PHE A 99 18.52 -18.99 -0.46
C PHE A 99 19.04 -19.12 0.97
N SER A 100 20.37 -19.12 1.14
CA SER A 100 21.04 -19.13 2.45
C SER A 100 20.68 -17.96 3.36
N SER A 101 20.17 -16.85 2.81
CA SER A 101 19.70 -15.70 3.60
C SER A 101 18.27 -15.86 4.14
N MET A 102 17.56 -16.92 3.75
CA MET A 102 16.20 -17.17 4.24
C MET A 102 16.22 -17.88 5.59
N GLU A 103 15.81 -17.17 6.63
CA GLU A 103 15.68 -17.74 7.97
C GLU A 103 14.20 -17.91 8.40
N GLY A 104 13.98 -18.87 9.30
CA GLY A 104 12.74 -19.01 10.05
C GLY A 104 11.47 -19.15 9.20
N ALA A 105 10.57 -18.18 9.34
CA ALA A 105 9.25 -18.21 8.71
C ALA A 105 9.29 -18.08 7.17
N ALA A 106 10.28 -17.35 6.63
CA ALA A 106 10.43 -17.17 5.18
C ALA A 106 10.76 -18.52 4.51
N LEU A 107 11.76 -19.22 5.05
CA LEU A 107 12.11 -20.57 4.61
C LEU A 107 10.92 -21.54 4.78
N ALA A 108 10.23 -21.49 5.93
CA ALA A 108 9.05 -22.31 6.18
C ALA A 108 7.92 -22.09 5.16
N SER A 109 7.71 -20.84 4.71
CA SER A 109 6.72 -20.50 3.69
C SER A 109 7.17 -20.87 2.27
N PHE A 110 8.47 -20.91 2.03
CA PHE A 110 9.06 -21.22 0.73
C PHE A 110 9.14 -22.73 0.47
N LEU A 111 9.46 -23.53 1.49
CA LEU A 111 9.63 -24.98 1.37
C LEU A 111 8.45 -25.71 0.69
N PRO A 112 7.17 -25.39 0.95
CA PRO A 112 6.05 -25.97 0.22
C PRO A 112 6.11 -25.72 -1.31
N SER A 113 6.63 -24.57 -1.73
CA SER A 113 6.75 -24.18 -3.15
C SER A 113 7.92 -24.84 -3.89
N VAL A 114 9.01 -25.17 -3.18
CA VAL A 114 10.19 -25.90 -3.72
C VAL A 114 10.12 -27.40 -3.50
N ARG A 115 9.00 -27.92 -3.00
CA ARG A 115 8.81 -29.33 -2.66
C ARG A 115 9.25 -30.30 -3.76
N SER A 116 8.94 -29.97 -5.01
CA SER A 116 9.31 -30.76 -6.19
C SER A 116 10.82 -30.78 -6.44
N LEU A 117 11.56 -29.77 -5.96
CA LEU A 117 13.01 -29.68 -6.12
C LEU A 117 13.77 -30.66 -5.23
N LEU A 118 13.15 -31.09 -4.14
CA LEU A 118 13.75 -32.03 -3.18
C LEU A 118 13.83 -33.47 -3.71
N SER A 119 13.21 -33.73 -4.85
CA SER A 119 13.38 -34.98 -5.61
C SER A 119 14.63 -34.99 -6.49
N PHE A 120 15.45 -33.93 -6.46
CA PHE A 120 16.74 -33.84 -7.16
C PHE A 120 17.89 -33.78 -6.15
N GLY A 121 19.06 -34.30 -6.52
CA GLY A 121 20.26 -34.17 -5.70
C GLY A 121 20.83 -32.76 -5.74
N ALA A 122 21.70 -32.41 -4.78
CA ALA A 122 22.38 -31.11 -4.74
C ALA A 122 23.13 -30.80 -6.04
N ASP A 123 23.84 -31.78 -6.61
CA ASP A 123 24.60 -31.61 -7.86
C ASP A 123 23.69 -31.29 -9.05
N ASP A 124 22.53 -31.94 -9.16
CA ASP A 124 21.55 -31.67 -10.21
C ASP A 124 20.98 -30.26 -10.08
N LEU A 125 20.62 -29.85 -8.86
CA LEU A 125 20.10 -28.51 -8.60
C LEU A 125 21.16 -27.44 -8.89
N GLN A 126 22.40 -27.67 -8.49
CA GLN A 126 23.52 -26.79 -8.78
C GLN A 126 23.78 -26.68 -10.29
N GLN A 127 23.75 -27.79 -11.02
CA GLN A 127 23.93 -27.79 -12.47
C GLN A 127 22.80 -27.01 -13.17
N ARG A 128 21.57 -27.12 -12.69
CA ARG A 128 20.41 -26.41 -13.26
C ARG A 128 20.43 -24.92 -12.93
N LEU A 129 20.86 -24.55 -11.72
CA LEU A 129 21.10 -23.15 -11.36
C LEU A 129 22.24 -22.56 -12.20
N ALA A 130 23.33 -23.29 -12.38
CA ALA A 130 24.45 -22.88 -13.25
C ALA A 130 24.01 -22.75 -14.72
N ALA A 131 23.14 -23.65 -15.20
CA ALA A 131 22.55 -23.56 -16.53
C ALA A 131 21.71 -22.28 -16.68
N LEU A 132 20.89 -21.95 -15.68
CA LEU A 132 20.12 -20.71 -15.64
C LEU A 132 21.03 -19.47 -15.66
N GLN A 133 22.11 -19.46 -14.86
CA GLN A 133 23.08 -18.35 -14.84
C GLN A 133 23.75 -18.16 -16.21
N ARG A 134 24.26 -19.24 -16.82
CA ARG A 134 24.93 -19.17 -18.12
C ARG A 134 23.96 -18.79 -19.23
N SER A 135 22.78 -19.40 -19.25
CA SER A 135 21.84 -19.27 -20.36
C SER A 135 21.06 -17.97 -20.36
N ALA A 136 20.75 -17.45 -19.17
CA ALA A 136 20.05 -16.18 -18.99
C ALA A 136 21.00 -15.04 -18.59
N GLY A 137 22.30 -15.29 -18.40
CA GLY A 137 23.30 -14.25 -18.06
C GLY A 137 23.02 -13.57 -16.73
N LEU A 138 22.30 -14.27 -15.86
CA LEU A 138 21.88 -13.78 -14.56
C LEU A 138 23.03 -13.97 -13.56
N THR A 139 23.20 -13.01 -12.66
CA THR A 139 24.04 -13.23 -11.47
C THR A 139 23.44 -14.34 -10.60
N ILE A 140 24.21 -14.88 -9.65
CA ILE A 140 23.69 -15.90 -8.73
C ILE A 140 22.48 -15.39 -7.93
N GLU A 141 22.51 -14.12 -7.53
CA GLU A 141 21.42 -13.47 -6.80
C GLU A 141 20.18 -13.32 -7.68
N GLN A 142 20.34 -12.94 -8.94
CA GLN A 142 19.23 -12.80 -9.89
C GLN A 142 18.62 -14.16 -10.24
N ALA A 143 19.45 -15.16 -10.52
CA ALA A 143 19.01 -16.52 -10.81
C ALA A 143 18.27 -17.11 -9.60
N GLY A 144 18.79 -16.92 -8.40
CA GLY A 144 18.12 -17.39 -7.19
C GLY A 144 16.86 -16.61 -6.84
N ALA A 145 16.81 -15.29 -7.08
CA ALA A 145 15.58 -14.50 -6.96
C ALA A 145 14.50 -14.97 -7.96
N LEU A 146 14.92 -15.42 -9.15
CA LEU A 146 14.04 -16.01 -10.14
C LEU A 146 13.48 -17.35 -9.65
N VAL A 147 14.32 -18.22 -9.11
CA VAL A 147 13.90 -19.51 -8.51
C VAL A 147 12.98 -19.29 -7.30
N LEU A 148 13.23 -18.26 -6.50
CA LEU A 148 12.37 -17.88 -5.38
C LEU A 148 10.94 -17.54 -5.82
N ARG A 149 10.80 -16.90 -6.98
CA ARG A 149 9.49 -16.58 -7.57
C ARG A 149 8.85 -17.76 -8.27
N GLN A 150 9.65 -18.59 -8.95
CA GLN A 150 9.18 -19.74 -9.71
C GLN A 150 10.11 -20.96 -9.53
N PRO A 151 9.93 -21.73 -8.45
CA PRO A 151 10.71 -22.94 -8.18
C PRO A 151 10.72 -23.94 -9.34
N ASP A 152 9.61 -24.07 -10.06
CA ASP A 152 9.47 -25.03 -11.16
C ASP A 152 10.49 -24.84 -12.30
N VAL A 153 11.16 -23.68 -12.38
CA VAL A 153 12.27 -23.47 -13.32
C VAL A 153 13.35 -24.53 -13.14
N LEU A 154 13.72 -24.86 -11.90
CA LEU A 154 14.73 -25.90 -11.64
C LEU A 154 14.20 -27.32 -11.87
N ARG A 155 12.90 -27.55 -12.05
CA ARG A 155 12.42 -28.87 -12.48
C ARG A 155 12.71 -29.15 -13.94
N THR A 156 12.83 -28.09 -14.74
CA THR A 156 13.11 -28.22 -16.17
C THR A 156 14.57 -28.63 -16.37
N PRO A 157 14.85 -29.66 -17.19
CA PRO A 157 16.23 -30.07 -17.48
C PRO A 157 17.08 -28.89 -17.95
N ALA A 158 18.33 -28.82 -17.50
CA ALA A 158 19.27 -27.74 -17.83
C ALA A 158 19.32 -27.44 -19.34
N VAL A 159 19.35 -28.50 -20.18
CA VAL A 159 19.36 -28.40 -21.65
C VAL A 159 18.13 -27.64 -22.19
N ARG A 160 16.95 -27.82 -21.59
CA ARG A 160 15.72 -27.12 -22.01
C ARG A 160 15.72 -25.67 -21.56
N ILE A 161 16.22 -25.37 -20.35
CA ILE A 161 16.41 -23.99 -19.87
C ILE A 161 17.38 -23.26 -20.82
N GLU A 162 18.48 -23.90 -21.17
CA GLU A 162 19.49 -23.37 -22.09
C GLU A 162 18.92 -23.12 -23.48
N ALA A 163 18.18 -24.08 -24.04
CA ALA A 163 17.51 -23.94 -25.33
C ALA A 163 16.50 -22.79 -25.33
N ALA A 164 15.65 -22.70 -24.30
CA ALA A 164 14.64 -21.66 -24.18
C ALA A 164 15.26 -20.25 -24.06
N ALA A 165 16.26 -20.09 -23.19
CA ALA A 165 16.95 -18.82 -23.01
C ALA A 165 17.76 -18.41 -24.25
N ALA A 166 18.44 -19.36 -24.90
CA ALA A 166 19.13 -19.11 -26.17
C ALA A 166 18.13 -18.69 -27.26
N GLN A 167 16.94 -19.28 -27.30
CA GLN A 167 15.90 -18.93 -28.26
C GLN A 167 15.36 -17.53 -28.01
N LEU A 168 15.11 -17.14 -26.75
CA LEU A 168 14.72 -15.78 -26.37
C LEU A 168 15.78 -14.76 -26.78
N ARG A 169 17.06 -15.03 -26.46
CA ARG A 169 18.20 -14.15 -26.78
C ARG A 169 18.47 -14.00 -28.28
N ARG A 170 18.14 -14.99 -29.11
CA ARG A 170 18.24 -14.85 -30.57
C ARG A 170 17.24 -13.84 -31.14
N MET A 171 16.16 -13.56 -30.42
CA MET A 171 15.08 -12.71 -30.96
C MET A 171 15.03 -11.31 -30.39
N MET A 172 15.66 -11.06 -29.24
CA MET A 172 15.56 -9.79 -28.54
C MET A 172 16.87 -9.45 -27.85
N PRO A 173 17.15 -8.15 -27.63
CA PRO A 173 18.33 -7.70 -26.88
C PRO A 173 18.39 -8.36 -25.51
N ALA A 174 19.61 -8.58 -25.00
CA ALA A 174 19.83 -9.23 -23.70
C ALA A 174 19.06 -8.54 -22.56
N GLU A 175 19.08 -7.20 -22.51
CA GLU A 175 18.37 -6.41 -21.51
C GLU A 175 16.86 -6.67 -21.50
N THR A 176 16.24 -6.83 -22.67
CA THR A 176 14.82 -7.16 -22.81
C THR A 176 14.53 -8.58 -22.35
N VAL A 177 15.42 -9.54 -22.63
CA VAL A 177 15.31 -10.91 -22.11
C VAL A 177 15.39 -10.91 -20.60
N ASP A 178 16.32 -10.17 -20.02
CA ASP A 178 16.51 -10.13 -18.56
C ASP A 178 15.27 -9.52 -17.88
N LEU A 179 14.73 -8.44 -18.42
CA LEU A 179 13.50 -7.81 -17.93
C LEU A 179 12.29 -8.73 -18.09
N LEU A 180 12.23 -9.47 -19.20
CA LEU A 180 11.19 -10.46 -19.46
C LEU A 180 11.26 -11.61 -18.45
N LEU A 181 12.43 -12.21 -18.25
CA LEU A 181 12.63 -13.31 -17.32
C LEU A 181 12.43 -12.90 -15.86
N ALA A 182 12.75 -11.64 -15.52
CA ALA A 182 12.44 -11.09 -14.21
C ALA A 182 10.93 -11.00 -13.93
N ARG A 183 10.10 -10.80 -14.97
CA ARG A 183 8.64 -10.68 -14.85
C ARG A 183 7.90 -12.00 -15.09
N GLN A 184 8.40 -12.82 -16.00
CA GLN A 184 7.75 -14.05 -16.46
C GLN A 184 8.76 -15.22 -16.52
N PRO A 185 9.28 -15.69 -15.37
CA PRO A 185 10.21 -16.82 -15.33
C PRO A 185 9.63 -18.12 -15.89
N GLN A 186 8.30 -18.26 -15.92
CA GLN A 186 7.59 -19.40 -16.48
C GLN A 186 7.94 -19.68 -17.96
N LEU A 187 8.50 -18.71 -18.69
CA LEU A 187 8.89 -18.87 -20.09
C LEU A 187 10.05 -19.84 -20.30
N LEU A 188 10.92 -19.99 -19.30
CA LEU A 188 12.00 -20.98 -19.34
C LEU A 188 11.47 -22.42 -19.15
N VAL A 189 10.27 -22.53 -18.58
CA VAL A 189 9.60 -23.78 -18.21
C VAL A 189 8.51 -24.15 -19.24
N ALA A 190 8.14 -23.19 -20.09
CA ALA A 190 7.07 -23.34 -21.04
C ALA A 190 7.36 -24.49 -22.03
N PRO A 191 6.34 -25.30 -22.40
CA PRO A 191 6.44 -26.21 -23.52
C PRO A 191 6.93 -25.47 -24.78
N GLU A 192 7.73 -26.13 -25.61
CA GLU A 192 8.35 -25.51 -26.79
C GLU A 192 7.32 -24.85 -27.72
N HIS A 193 6.15 -25.45 -27.89
CA HIS A 193 5.06 -24.87 -28.68
C HIS A 193 4.50 -23.56 -28.08
N GLN A 194 4.43 -23.43 -26.76
CA GLN A 194 4.01 -22.19 -26.08
C GLN A 194 5.07 -21.11 -26.18
N LEU A 195 6.35 -21.48 -26.04
CA LEU A 195 7.47 -20.57 -26.26
C LEU A 195 7.46 -20.08 -27.71
N ASN A 196 7.32 -20.98 -28.69
CA ASN A 196 7.20 -20.61 -30.10
C ASN A 196 6.01 -19.69 -30.39
N LEU A 197 4.86 -19.91 -29.74
CA LEU A 197 3.71 -19.02 -29.87
C LEU A 197 3.97 -17.63 -29.28
N LEU A 198 4.57 -17.55 -28.09
CA LEU A 198 4.98 -16.28 -27.49
C LEU A 198 5.97 -15.56 -28.40
N LEU A 199 6.97 -16.27 -28.92
CA LEU A 199 7.98 -15.70 -29.78
C LEU A 199 7.37 -15.15 -31.09
N ARG A 200 6.44 -15.90 -31.71
CA ARG A 200 5.67 -15.39 -32.86
C ARG A 200 4.86 -14.16 -32.50
N THR A 201 4.22 -14.16 -31.32
CA THR A 201 3.49 -13.01 -30.79
C THR A 201 4.42 -11.80 -30.67
N LEU A 202 5.55 -11.95 -29.98
CA LEU A 202 6.48 -10.85 -29.75
C LEU A 202 7.10 -10.34 -31.04
N ARG A 203 7.44 -11.24 -31.97
CA ARG A 203 7.92 -10.85 -33.29
C ARG A 203 6.90 -10.02 -34.05
N LEU A 204 5.62 -10.44 -34.04
CA LEU A 204 4.53 -9.68 -34.62
C LEU A 204 4.44 -8.28 -33.97
N TRP A 205 4.39 -8.22 -32.64
CA TRP A 205 4.21 -6.95 -31.94
C TRP A 205 5.40 -5.99 -32.05
N THR A 206 6.62 -6.51 -32.01
CA THR A 206 7.84 -5.69 -32.01
C THR A 206 8.32 -5.35 -33.41
N LEU A 207 8.46 -6.33 -34.30
CA LEU A 207 9.02 -6.13 -35.63
C LEU A 207 7.97 -5.70 -36.66
N VAL A 208 6.75 -6.22 -36.55
CA VAL A 208 5.69 -5.95 -37.54
C VAL A 208 4.87 -4.73 -37.14
N ILE A 209 4.52 -4.62 -35.85
CA ILE A 209 3.68 -3.53 -35.33
C ILE A 209 4.51 -2.34 -34.80
N GLY A 210 5.78 -2.56 -34.44
CA GLY A 210 6.64 -1.51 -33.90
C GLY A 210 6.33 -1.12 -32.45
N ALA A 211 5.64 -1.98 -31.70
CA ALA A 211 5.39 -1.75 -30.28
C ALA A 211 6.63 -2.15 -29.45
N PRO A 212 6.97 -1.42 -28.37
CA PRO A 212 8.04 -1.80 -27.46
C PRO A 212 7.81 -3.21 -26.90
N ALA A 213 8.87 -4.02 -26.85
CA ALA A 213 8.79 -5.40 -26.40
C ALA A 213 8.24 -5.48 -24.96
N GLU A 214 8.66 -4.57 -24.08
CA GLU A 214 8.22 -4.51 -22.69
C GLU A 214 6.72 -4.25 -22.57
N ALA A 215 6.17 -3.43 -23.47
CA ALA A 215 4.76 -3.07 -23.50
C ALA A 215 3.90 -4.22 -24.05
N ALA A 216 4.38 -4.90 -25.11
CA ALA A 216 3.77 -6.12 -25.62
C ALA A 216 3.70 -7.23 -24.57
N LEU A 217 4.80 -7.41 -23.84
CA LEU A 217 4.92 -8.39 -22.76
C LEU A 217 3.99 -8.10 -21.58
N ALA A 218 3.92 -6.84 -21.14
CA ALA A 218 3.02 -6.43 -20.05
C ALA A 218 1.54 -6.71 -20.36
N ARG A 219 1.19 -6.93 -21.63
CA ARG A 219 -0.18 -7.17 -22.10
C ARG A 219 -0.37 -8.55 -22.74
N TYR A 220 0.63 -9.43 -22.68
CA TYR A 220 0.63 -10.70 -23.42
C TYR A 220 -0.67 -11.49 -23.27
N ASP A 221 -1.18 -11.64 -22.04
CA ASP A 221 -2.41 -12.41 -21.79
C ASP A 221 -3.63 -11.82 -22.51
N SER A 222 -3.72 -10.48 -22.57
CA SER A 222 -4.78 -9.77 -23.31
C SER A 222 -4.62 -9.88 -24.83
N LEU A 223 -3.37 -10.03 -25.31
CA LEU A 223 -3.06 -10.15 -26.74
C LEU A 223 -3.19 -11.59 -27.24
N LYS A 224 -3.03 -12.59 -26.36
CA LYS A 224 -3.02 -14.01 -26.71
C LYS A 224 -4.24 -14.43 -27.52
N SER A 225 -5.44 -14.02 -27.10
CA SER A 225 -6.70 -14.36 -27.79
C SER A 225 -6.80 -13.80 -29.21
N ARG A 226 -6.15 -12.67 -29.48
CA ARG A 226 -6.13 -12.02 -30.79
C ARG A 226 -4.92 -12.39 -31.64
N THR A 227 -3.86 -12.86 -31.01
CA THR A 227 -2.63 -13.16 -31.74
C THR A 227 -2.80 -14.31 -32.72
N ASP A 228 -3.58 -15.34 -32.39
CA ASP A 228 -3.88 -16.44 -33.33
C ASP A 228 -4.65 -15.96 -34.58
N GLU A 229 -5.49 -14.94 -34.44
CA GLU A 229 -6.22 -14.32 -35.54
C GLU A 229 -5.29 -13.46 -36.41
N LEU A 230 -4.41 -12.67 -35.78
CA LEU A 230 -3.43 -11.83 -36.48
C LEU A 230 -2.37 -12.67 -37.20
N LEU A 231 -1.87 -13.74 -36.56
CA LEU A 231 -0.93 -14.68 -37.17
C LEU A 231 -1.54 -15.38 -38.38
N ARG A 232 -2.85 -15.69 -38.36
CA ARG A 232 -3.56 -16.25 -39.52
C ARG A 232 -3.68 -15.29 -40.70
N ARG A 233 -3.73 -13.97 -40.45
CA ARG A 233 -3.75 -12.95 -41.51
C ARG A 233 -2.40 -12.75 -42.18
N GLY A 234 -1.31 -13.08 -41.49
CA GLY A 234 0.07 -12.94 -41.96
C GLY A 234 0.61 -11.50 -41.87
N ASP A 235 1.93 -11.39 -41.73
CA ASP A 235 2.64 -10.13 -41.45
C ASP A 235 2.32 -9.02 -42.45
N GLY A 236 2.28 -9.33 -43.76
CA GLY A 236 2.01 -8.34 -44.81
C GLY A 236 0.57 -7.80 -44.81
N SER A 237 -0.39 -8.54 -44.27
CA SER A 237 -1.76 -8.04 -44.06
C SER A 237 -1.80 -7.08 -42.87
N VAL A 238 -1.15 -7.47 -41.77
CA VAL A 238 -1.04 -6.66 -40.55
C VAL A 238 -0.31 -5.34 -40.83
N GLN A 239 0.80 -5.35 -41.58
CA GLN A 239 1.53 -4.12 -41.93
C GLN A 239 0.70 -3.17 -42.79
N ARG A 240 -0.03 -3.70 -43.79
CA ARG A 240 -0.91 -2.86 -44.62
C ARG A 240 -2.04 -2.24 -43.79
N GLN A 241 -2.60 -3.00 -42.85
CA GLN A 241 -3.63 -2.50 -41.95
C GLN A 241 -3.07 -1.43 -41.00
N LEU A 242 -1.87 -1.63 -40.46
CA LEU A 242 -1.19 -0.66 -39.62
C LEU A 242 -0.84 0.62 -40.40
N ALA A 243 -0.35 0.50 -41.64
CA ALA A 243 -0.08 1.65 -42.50
C ALA A 243 -1.38 2.41 -42.84
N ALA A 244 -2.47 1.70 -43.12
CA ALA A 244 -3.79 2.30 -43.31
C ALA A 244 -4.24 3.07 -42.07
N LEU A 245 -4.04 2.50 -40.86
CA LEU A 245 -4.32 3.18 -39.60
C LEU A 245 -3.42 4.41 -39.38
N GLN A 246 -2.12 4.31 -39.66
CA GLN A 246 -1.18 5.44 -39.55
C GLN A 246 -1.60 6.58 -40.48
N GLN A 247 -1.96 6.30 -41.72
CA GLN A 247 -2.42 7.30 -42.68
C GLN A 247 -3.78 7.91 -42.26
N ALA A 248 -4.73 7.05 -41.88
CA ALA A 248 -6.08 7.45 -41.49
C ALA A 248 -6.12 8.27 -40.20
N ALA A 249 -5.27 7.94 -39.22
CA ALA A 249 -5.19 8.60 -37.92
C ALA A 249 -4.02 9.59 -37.81
N GLY A 250 -3.12 9.68 -38.79
CA GLY A 250 -2.04 10.68 -38.83
C GLY A 250 -1.05 10.46 -37.69
N LEU A 251 -0.88 9.19 -37.32
CA LEU A 251 -0.07 8.76 -36.19
C LEU A 251 1.34 8.44 -36.67
N THR A 252 2.32 8.71 -35.82
CA THR A 252 3.66 8.14 -35.99
C THR A 252 3.59 6.62 -35.87
N ALA A 253 4.61 5.91 -36.40
CA ALA A 253 4.66 4.46 -36.30
C ALA A 253 4.58 3.97 -34.84
N GLU A 254 5.27 4.65 -33.93
CA GLU A 254 5.27 4.36 -32.49
C GLU A 254 3.89 4.59 -31.85
N ALA A 255 3.22 5.70 -32.20
CA ALA A 255 1.88 6.01 -31.69
C ALA A 255 0.84 5.01 -32.20
N ALA A 256 0.92 4.61 -33.46
CA ALA A 256 0.07 3.56 -34.03
C ALA A 256 0.34 2.19 -33.41
N GLY A 257 1.62 1.84 -33.18
CA GLY A 257 1.99 0.62 -32.48
C GLY A 257 1.45 0.58 -31.05
N SER A 258 1.58 1.69 -30.31
CA SER A 258 1.03 1.85 -28.96
C SER A 258 -0.49 1.76 -28.93
N LEU A 259 -1.16 2.37 -29.91
CA LEU A 259 -2.62 2.35 -30.07
C LEU A 259 -3.15 0.93 -30.31
N VAL A 260 -2.51 0.23 -31.24
CA VAL A 260 -2.88 -1.14 -31.61
C VAL A 260 -2.54 -2.12 -30.50
N LEU A 261 -1.45 -1.89 -29.78
CA LEU A 261 -1.14 -2.64 -28.56
C LEU A 261 -2.22 -2.44 -27.50
N ALA A 262 -2.77 -1.23 -27.43
CA ALA A 262 -3.87 -0.95 -26.53
C ALA A 262 -5.17 -1.63 -26.96
N HIS A 263 -5.39 -1.77 -28.27
CA HIS A 263 -6.63 -2.26 -28.87
C HIS A 263 -6.35 -3.09 -30.13
N PRO A 264 -5.98 -4.37 -29.97
CA PRO A 264 -5.59 -5.25 -31.09
C PRO A 264 -6.71 -5.46 -32.11
N ASP A 265 -7.97 -5.26 -31.73
CA ASP A 265 -9.14 -5.39 -32.61
C ASP A 265 -9.07 -4.46 -33.83
N LEU A 266 -8.35 -3.33 -33.74
CA LEU A 266 -8.15 -2.41 -34.85
C LEU A 266 -7.44 -3.06 -36.04
N LEU A 267 -6.56 -4.04 -35.80
CA LEU A 267 -5.90 -4.78 -36.88
C LEU A 267 -6.79 -5.81 -37.56
N VAL A 268 -7.92 -6.15 -36.93
CA VAL A 268 -8.89 -7.11 -37.47
C VAL A 268 -9.97 -6.39 -38.29
N MET A 269 -10.20 -5.10 -38.02
CA MET A 269 -11.19 -4.31 -38.74
C MET A 269 -10.88 -4.15 -40.24
N PRO A 270 -11.91 -3.99 -41.09
CA PRO A 270 -11.72 -3.56 -42.48
C PRO A 270 -11.03 -2.18 -42.52
N SER A 271 -10.04 -2.00 -43.39
CA SER A 271 -9.34 -0.72 -43.57
C SER A 271 -10.28 0.42 -43.97
N THR A 272 -11.32 0.14 -44.74
CA THR A 272 -12.36 1.11 -45.12
C THR A 272 -13.11 1.63 -43.91
N ALA A 273 -13.51 0.77 -42.97
CA ALA A 273 -14.19 1.17 -41.75
C ALA A 273 -13.29 2.08 -40.88
N LEU A 274 -12.02 1.69 -40.68
CA LEU A 274 -11.06 2.54 -39.96
C LEU A 274 -10.86 3.90 -40.62
N GLN A 275 -10.74 3.93 -41.95
CA GLN A 275 -10.56 5.17 -42.71
C GLN A 275 -11.78 6.07 -42.59
N THR A 276 -12.99 5.53 -42.71
CA THR A 276 -14.24 6.28 -42.53
C THR A 276 -14.33 6.84 -41.11
N SER A 277 -14.13 6.00 -40.09
CA SER A 277 -14.21 6.44 -38.69
C SER A 277 -13.15 7.50 -38.36
N ALA A 278 -11.91 7.33 -38.85
CA ALA A 278 -10.85 8.30 -38.61
C ALA A 278 -11.07 9.62 -39.38
N ALA A 279 -11.54 9.56 -40.63
CA ALA A 279 -11.90 10.75 -41.40
C ALA A 279 -13.03 11.53 -40.73
N TRP A 280 -14.06 10.83 -40.26
CA TRP A 280 -15.16 11.42 -39.49
C TRP A 280 -14.64 12.09 -38.22
N LEU A 281 -13.78 11.41 -37.45
CA LEU A 281 -13.21 11.96 -36.22
C LEU A 281 -12.33 13.19 -36.49
N ARG A 282 -11.56 13.23 -37.58
CA ARG A 282 -10.78 14.42 -37.99
C ARG A 282 -11.66 15.59 -38.41
N GLN A 283 -12.78 15.31 -39.08
CA GLN A 283 -13.69 16.35 -39.54
C GLN A 283 -14.42 17.02 -38.38
N HIS A 284 -14.64 16.29 -37.29
CA HIS A 284 -15.50 16.71 -36.19
C HIS A 284 -14.79 16.97 -34.85
N LEU A 285 -13.50 16.64 -34.73
CA LEU A 285 -12.70 16.92 -33.54
C LEU A 285 -11.51 17.84 -33.88
N PRO A 286 -11.13 18.77 -32.98
CA PRO A 286 -9.89 19.53 -33.08
C PRO A 286 -8.67 18.60 -33.20
N ALA A 287 -7.62 19.01 -33.93
CA ALA A 287 -6.47 18.17 -34.24
C ALA A 287 -5.68 17.72 -32.99
N ASP A 288 -5.56 18.61 -32.00
CA ASP A 288 -4.95 18.34 -30.69
C ASP A 288 -5.77 17.35 -29.87
N VAL A 289 -7.11 17.49 -29.90
CA VAL A 289 -8.02 16.56 -29.23
C VAL A 289 -8.06 15.20 -29.92
N PHE A 290 -8.04 15.17 -31.26
CA PHE A 290 -8.01 13.98 -32.07
C PHE A 290 -6.83 13.08 -31.66
N ALA A 291 -5.60 13.60 -31.64
CA ALA A 291 -4.42 12.86 -31.17
C ALA A 291 -4.57 12.36 -29.71
N SER A 292 -5.26 13.14 -28.89
CA SER A 292 -5.48 12.86 -27.49
C SER A 292 -6.56 11.78 -27.24
N VAL A 293 -7.60 11.68 -28.07
CA VAL A 293 -8.70 10.71 -27.94
C VAL A 293 -8.24 9.29 -28.26
N PHE A 294 -7.21 9.12 -29.10
CA PHE A 294 -6.67 7.80 -29.42
C PHE A 294 -5.94 7.12 -28.26
N SER A 295 -5.35 7.87 -27.32
CA SER A 295 -4.56 7.26 -26.25
C SER A 295 -5.40 6.47 -25.22
N PRO A 296 -6.61 6.89 -24.80
CA PRO A 296 -7.42 6.15 -23.84
C PRO A 296 -8.59 5.35 -24.43
N ASP A 297 -9.13 5.72 -25.59
CA ASP A 297 -10.49 5.32 -25.99
C ASP A 297 -10.61 4.93 -27.48
N SER A 298 -9.65 4.14 -27.96
CA SER A 298 -9.55 3.84 -29.40
C SER A 298 -10.68 2.95 -29.97
N GLN A 299 -11.61 2.48 -29.13
CA GLN A 299 -12.83 1.83 -29.59
C GLN A 299 -13.68 2.74 -30.47
N LEU A 300 -13.45 4.06 -30.47
CA LEU A 300 -14.08 4.97 -31.43
C LEU A 300 -13.69 4.72 -32.89
N LEU A 301 -12.47 4.26 -33.15
CA LEU A 301 -12.11 3.80 -34.50
C LEU A 301 -12.85 2.54 -34.89
N ALA A 302 -13.33 1.79 -33.89
CA ALA A 302 -14.17 0.63 -34.07
C ALA A 302 -15.68 0.93 -34.05
N ALA A 303 -16.06 2.19 -33.88
CA ALA A 303 -17.47 2.58 -33.86
C ALA A 303 -18.04 2.65 -35.28
N SER A 304 -19.29 2.20 -35.43
CA SER A 304 -20.06 2.39 -36.64
C SER A 304 -20.39 3.86 -36.86
N ASP A 305 -20.63 4.26 -38.11
CA ASP A 305 -20.99 5.65 -38.47
C ASP A 305 -22.16 6.18 -37.63
N SER A 306 -23.21 5.37 -37.45
CA SER A 306 -24.34 5.73 -36.58
C SER A 306 -23.94 6.04 -35.12
N LYS A 307 -22.95 5.35 -34.56
CA LYS A 307 -22.44 5.63 -33.20
C LYS A 307 -21.58 6.88 -33.16
N LEU A 308 -20.82 7.14 -34.23
CA LEU A 308 -20.05 8.37 -34.37
C LEU A 308 -21.00 9.57 -34.50
N ASP A 309 -22.02 9.49 -35.34
CA ASP A 309 -23.05 10.53 -35.46
C ASP A 309 -23.79 10.74 -34.13
N GLN A 310 -24.12 9.66 -33.41
CA GLN A 310 -24.66 9.76 -32.06
C GLN A 310 -23.70 10.50 -31.11
N LEU A 311 -22.40 10.18 -31.14
CA LEU A 311 -21.38 10.88 -30.36
C LEU A 311 -21.34 12.38 -30.70
N LYS A 312 -21.34 12.75 -31.98
CA LYS A 312 -21.36 14.17 -32.39
C LYS A 312 -22.59 14.88 -31.89
N ASN A 313 -23.77 14.29 -32.06
CA ASN A 313 -25.01 14.87 -31.59
C ASN A 313 -24.99 15.03 -30.07
N THR A 314 -24.47 14.04 -29.34
CA THR A 314 -24.29 14.15 -27.89
C THR A 314 -23.30 15.25 -27.52
N LEU A 315 -22.14 15.35 -28.18
CA LEU A 315 -21.14 16.39 -27.90
C LEU A 315 -21.64 17.81 -28.22
N GLN A 316 -22.35 17.98 -29.34
CA GLN A 316 -23.00 19.25 -29.70
C GLN A 316 -24.03 19.64 -28.66
N LEU A 317 -24.91 18.71 -28.30
CA LEU A 317 -25.94 18.97 -27.32
C LEU A 317 -25.34 19.25 -25.93
N TRP A 318 -24.25 18.60 -25.55
CA TRP A 318 -23.53 18.92 -24.32
C TRP A 318 -22.94 20.33 -24.36
N THR A 319 -22.36 20.73 -25.49
CA THR A 319 -21.82 22.08 -25.71
C THR A 319 -22.94 23.12 -25.54
N GLU A 320 -24.12 22.87 -26.12
CA GLU A 320 -25.30 23.73 -26.00
C GLU A 320 -25.87 23.76 -24.57
N VAL A 321 -26.05 22.58 -23.98
CA VAL A 321 -26.71 22.43 -22.67
C VAL A 321 -25.82 22.91 -21.53
N LEU A 322 -24.50 22.72 -21.62
CA LEU A 322 -23.54 23.19 -20.62
C LEU A 322 -23.06 24.62 -20.89
N GLY A 323 -23.28 25.16 -22.09
CA GLY A 323 -22.79 26.47 -22.50
C GLY A 323 -21.26 26.55 -22.51
N THR A 324 -20.58 25.41 -22.65
CA THR A 324 -19.12 25.29 -22.61
C THR A 324 -18.59 24.97 -24.00
N PRO A 325 -17.43 25.54 -24.41
CA PRO A 325 -16.80 25.17 -25.67
C PRO A 325 -16.55 23.66 -25.77
N LEU A 326 -16.66 23.12 -26.99
CA LEU A 326 -16.49 21.70 -27.28
C LEU A 326 -15.15 21.17 -26.74
N ASP A 327 -14.08 21.97 -26.82
CA ASP A 327 -12.74 21.60 -26.33
C ASP A 327 -12.73 21.32 -24.82
N THR A 328 -13.45 22.15 -24.04
CA THR A 328 -13.61 21.96 -22.60
C THR A 328 -14.44 20.71 -22.29
N VAL A 329 -15.50 20.48 -23.06
CA VAL A 329 -16.31 19.25 -22.95
C VAL A 329 -15.46 18.02 -23.23
N LEU A 330 -14.56 18.07 -24.22
CA LEU A 330 -13.69 16.96 -24.61
C LEU A 330 -12.50 16.74 -23.64
N GLN A 331 -11.94 17.79 -23.04
CA GLN A 331 -10.95 17.63 -21.97
C GLN A 331 -11.57 16.98 -20.74
N GLN A 332 -12.79 17.38 -20.41
CA GLN A 332 -13.54 16.83 -19.28
C GLN A 332 -14.05 15.43 -19.61
N TYR A 333 -14.43 15.14 -20.85
CA TYR A 333 -14.77 13.79 -21.34
C TYR A 333 -13.75 12.73 -20.90
N ARG A 334 -12.44 13.02 -21.01
CA ARG A 334 -11.35 12.14 -20.57
C ARG A 334 -11.39 11.84 -19.06
N GLN A 335 -11.87 12.77 -18.25
CA GLN A 335 -12.01 12.61 -16.80
C GLN A 335 -13.34 11.94 -16.43
N CYS A 336 -14.40 12.26 -17.18
CA CYS A 336 -15.79 11.87 -16.92
C CYS A 336 -16.12 10.45 -17.36
N PHE A 337 -15.54 9.96 -18.46
CA PHE A 337 -15.93 8.73 -19.13
C PHE A 337 -14.76 7.76 -19.24
N GLN A 338 -14.92 6.58 -18.63
CA GLN A 338 -13.98 5.46 -18.78
C GLN A 338 -14.18 4.73 -20.11
N SER A 339 -15.27 5.02 -20.83
CA SER A 339 -15.55 4.50 -22.17
C SER A 339 -16.60 5.34 -22.88
N THR A 340 -16.47 5.49 -24.19
CA THR A 340 -17.46 6.10 -25.08
C THR A 340 -18.85 5.47 -25.05
N ARG A 341 -18.96 4.18 -24.70
CA ARG A 341 -20.25 3.49 -24.55
C ARG A 341 -21.14 4.16 -23.50
N GLN A 342 -20.55 4.66 -22.42
CA GLN A 342 -21.27 5.36 -21.34
C GLN A 342 -21.78 6.73 -21.79
N LEU A 343 -21.18 7.32 -22.82
CA LEU A 343 -21.62 8.60 -23.39
C LEU A 343 -22.80 8.40 -24.35
N ALA A 344 -22.80 7.33 -25.14
CA ALA A 344 -23.93 6.99 -26.02
C ALA A 344 -25.22 6.68 -25.23
N GLU A 345 -25.09 6.25 -23.97
CA GLU A 345 -26.22 6.03 -23.06
C GLU A 345 -26.77 7.34 -22.44
N LEU A 346 -26.05 8.45 -22.61
CA LEU A 346 -26.39 9.79 -22.12
C LEU A 346 -26.86 10.63 -23.31
N ASP A 347 -28.09 10.39 -23.75
CA ASP A 347 -28.72 11.28 -24.72
C ASP A 347 -28.99 12.67 -24.12
N GLY A 348 -29.34 13.61 -24.99
CA GLY A 348 -29.55 14.97 -24.57
C GLY A 348 -30.77 15.21 -23.69
N THR A 349 -31.80 14.39 -23.86
CA THR A 349 -33.00 14.46 -23.00
C THR A 349 -32.66 14.04 -21.58
N VAL A 350 -31.88 12.98 -21.40
CA VAL A 350 -31.41 12.51 -20.09
C VAL A 350 -30.47 13.53 -19.45
N LEU A 351 -29.60 14.20 -20.23
CA LEU A 351 -28.76 15.27 -19.70
C LEU A 351 -29.59 16.45 -19.18
N GLN A 352 -30.57 16.92 -19.96
CA GLN A 352 -31.46 18.02 -19.56
C GLN A 352 -32.31 17.64 -18.34
N GLU A 353 -32.87 16.43 -18.32
CA GLU A 353 -33.63 15.92 -17.17
C GLU A 353 -32.78 15.86 -15.90
N ARG A 354 -31.54 15.39 -16.01
CA ARG A 354 -30.60 15.32 -14.88
C ARG A 354 -30.20 16.71 -14.38
N LEU A 355 -29.92 17.65 -15.28
CA LEU A 355 -29.62 19.04 -14.90
C LEU A 355 -30.83 19.73 -14.27
N GLY A 356 -32.03 19.54 -14.83
CA GLY A 356 -33.27 20.06 -14.27
C GLY A 356 -33.55 19.48 -12.89
N SER A 357 -33.34 18.18 -12.71
CA SER A 357 -33.48 17.53 -11.40
C SER A 357 -32.42 18.00 -10.41
N LEU A 358 -31.18 18.24 -10.86
CA LEU A 358 -30.14 18.81 -10.00
C LEU A 358 -30.52 20.22 -9.53
N GLN A 359 -31.00 21.09 -10.44
CA GLN A 359 -31.50 22.42 -10.09
C GLN A 359 -32.66 22.36 -9.10
N GLN A 360 -33.64 21.47 -9.33
CA GLN A 360 -34.79 21.29 -8.43
C GLN A 360 -34.37 20.79 -7.05
N LEU A 361 -33.44 19.84 -6.96
CA LEU A 361 -33.02 19.23 -5.70
C LEU A 361 -32.10 20.15 -4.88
N THR A 362 -31.29 20.96 -5.53
CA THR A 362 -30.27 21.81 -4.87
C THR A 362 -30.71 23.26 -4.70
N GLY A 363 -31.69 23.72 -5.49
CA GLY A 363 -32.03 25.14 -5.62
C GLY A 363 -30.97 25.95 -6.38
N MET A 364 -29.97 25.31 -7.00
CA MET A 364 -28.92 25.98 -7.76
C MET A 364 -29.47 26.66 -9.02
N ALA A 365 -28.87 27.79 -9.37
CA ALA A 365 -29.06 28.38 -10.70
C ALA A 365 -28.51 27.43 -11.78
N ALA A 366 -29.03 27.55 -13.00
CA ALA A 366 -28.66 26.66 -14.10
C ALA A 366 -27.14 26.62 -14.37
N GLU A 367 -26.46 27.76 -14.28
CA GLU A 367 -25.01 27.86 -14.44
C GLU A 367 -24.23 27.14 -13.35
N GLN A 368 -24.69 27.23 -12.09
CA GLN A 368 -24.07 26.53 -10.97
C GLN A 368 -24.27 25.02 -11.09
N ALA A 369 -25.47 24.57 -11.50
CA ALA A 369 -25.75 23.15 -11.75
C ALA A 369 -24.86 22.59 -12.88
N ARG A 370 -24.62 23.38 -13.94
CA ARG A 370 -23.67 23.03 -15.01
C ARG A 370 -22.25 22.93 -14.46
N ALA A 371 -21.79 23.91 -13.69
CA ALA A 371 -20.45 23.89 -13.08
C ALA A 371 -20.27 22.70 -12.12
N ALA A 372 -21.27 22.36 -11.32
CA ALA A 372 -21.29 21.21 -10.44
C ALA A 372 -21.15 19.88 -11.20
N VAL A 373 -21.89 19.73 -12.30
CA VAL A 373 -21.78 18.59 -13.21
C VAL A 373 -20.37 18.48 -13.81
N MET A 374 -19.78 19.62 -14.20
CA MET A 374 -18.42 19.66 -14.74
C MET A 374 -17.36 19.29 -13.71
N GLN A 375 -17.54 19.67 -12.44
CA GLN A 375 -16.63 19.32 -11.35
C GLN A 375 -16.84 17.89 -10.82
N THR A 376 -18.08 17.38 -10.89
CA THR A 376 -18.46 16.04 -10.41
C THR A 376 -19.19 15.26 -11.51
N PRO A 377 -18.45 14.67 -12.48
CA PRO A 377 -19.03 13.98 -13.63
C PRO A 377 -19.94 12.80 -13.28
N HIS A 378 -19.74 12.21 -12.11
CA HIS A 378 -20.56 11.10 -11.62
C HIS A 378 -22.03 11.48 -11.45
N LEU A 379 -22.36 12.78 -11.35
CA LEU A 379 -23.74 13.27 -11.34
C LEU A 379 -24.47 12.87 -12.60
N LEU A 380 -23.78 12.93 -13.75
CA LEU A 380 -24.34 12.52 -15.03
C LEU A 380 -24.51 11.02 -15.16
N ARG A 381 -23.85 10.21 -14.34
CA ARG A 381 -24.03 8.75 -14.39
C ARG A 381 -25.11 8.26 -13.46
N THR A 382 -25.47 9.05 -12.46
CA THR A 382 -26.41 8.64 -11.43
C THR A 382 -27.84 8.80 -11.98
N PRO A 383 -28.69 7.74 -11.92
CA PRO A 383 -30.08 7.85 -12.33
C PRO A 383 -30.80 8.95 -11.53
N THR A 384 -31.71 9.68 -12.19
CA THR A 384 -32.48 10.77 -11.56
C THR A 384 -33.18 10.33 -10.29
N ASP A 385 -33.83 9.17 -10.32
CA ASP A 385 -34.54 8.62 -9.15
C ASP A 385 -33.61 8.35 -7.97
N ARG A 386 -32.38 7.92 -8.25
CA ARG A 386 -31.38 7.72 -7.19
C ARG A 386 -30.90 9.05 -6.61
N MET A 387 -30.74 10.10 -7.43
CA MET A 387 -30.43 11.44 -6.92
C MET A 387 -31.57 11.97 -6.05
N ARG A 388 -32.83 11.76 -6.47
CA ARG A 388 -34.03 12.12 -5.67
C ARG A 388 -34.12 11.32 -4.38
N GLU A 389 -33.88 10.01 -4.41
CA GLU A 389 -33.86 9.16 -3.22
C GLU A 389 -32.78 9.62 -2.23
N ASN A 390 -31.57 9.89 -2.73
CA ASN A 390 -30.46 10.39 -1.94
C ASN A 390 -30.79 11.77 -1.32
N ALA A 391 -31.37 12.69 -2.09
CA ALA A 391 -31.82 13.99 -1.59
C ALA A 391 -32.93 13.86 -0.55
N ALA A 392 -33.91 12.97 -0.76
CA ALA A 392 -34.99 12.71 0.18
C ALA A 392 -34.46 12.14 1.51
N ARG A 393 -33.50 11.20 1.45
CA ARG A 393 -32.81 10.67 2.64
C ARG A 393 -32.07 11.77 3.40
N LEU A 394 -31.37 12.65 2.68
CA LEU A 394 -30.71 13.80 3.30
C LEU A 394 -31.72 14.77 3.93
N GLY A 395 -32.87 14.98 3.30
CA GLY A 395 -33.97 15.77 3.84
C GLY A 395 -34.64 15.15 5.08
N GLN A 396 -34.55 13.83 5.27
CA GLN A 396 -34.96 13.19 6.53
C GLN A 396 -33.95 13.43 7.66
N MET A 397 -32.70 13.73 7.34
CA MET A 397 -31.61 13.92 8.30
C MET A 397 -31.37 15.39 8.66
N LEU A 398 -31.61 16.30 7.70
CA LEU A 398 -31.27 17.71 7.79
C LEU A 398 -32.52 18.58 7.60
N PRO A 399 -32.64 19.71 8.31
CA PRO A 399 -33.67 20.70 8.07
C PRO A 399 -33.68 21.12 6.60
N ALA A 400 -34.88 21.28 6.01
CA ALA A 400 -35.04 21.65 4.61
C ALA A 400 -34.26 22.91 4.22
N GLN A 401 -34.11 23.86 5.15
CA GLN A 401 -33.37 25.11 4.98
C GLN A 401 -31.86 24.91 4.75
N LEU A 402 -31.30 23.79 5.22
CA LEU A 402 -29.87 23.47 5.12
C LEU A 402 -29.57 22.52 3.96
N LEU A 403 -30.58 21.77 3.49
CA LEU A 403 -30.41 20.77 2.44
C LEU A 403 -30.00 21.41 1.10
N GLY A 404 -30.68 22.47 0.67
CA GLY A 404 -30.36 23.17 -0.59
C GLY A 404 -28.92 23.69 -0.62
N PRO A 405 -28.50 24.54 0.34
CA PRO A 405 -27.13 25.05 0.41
C PRO A 405 -26.06 23.95 0.54
N LEU A 406 -26.35 22.86 1.27
CA LEU A 406 -25.44 21.71 1.35
C LEU A 406 -25.30 21.01 0.01
N LEU A 407 -26.39 20.72 -0.69
CA LEU A 407 -26.34 20.07 -2.00
C LEU A 407 -25.74 20.99 -3.07
N ALA A 408 -25.93 22.30 -2.95
CA ALA A 408 -25.33 23.28 -3.85
C ALA A 408 -23.80 23.35 -3.72
N SER A 409 -23.30 23.27 -2.48
CA SER A 409 -21.86 23.26 -2.20
C SER A 409 -21.23 21.88 -2.38
N GLN A 410 -21.99 20.80 -2.19
CA GLN A 410 -21.52 19.42 -2.19
C GLN A 410 -22.42 18.48 -3.01
N PRO A 411 -22.55 18.71 -4.32
CA PRO A 411 -23.48 17.97 -5.18
C PRO A 411 -23.14 16.48 -5.26
N GLN A 412 -21.88 16.08 -5.01
CA GLN A 412 -21.45 14.68 -4.98
C GLN A 412 -22.18 13.82 -3.93
N LEU A 413 -22.82 14.42 -2.92
CA LEU A 413 -23.67 13.68 -1.98
C LEU A 413 -24.85 12.99 -2.69
N LEU A 414 -25.30 13.53 -3.82
CA LEU A 414 -26.38 12.94 -4.63
C LEU A 414 -25.95 11.67 -5.36
N VAL A 415 -24.64 11.44 -5.54
CA VAL A 415 -24.10 10.25 -6.23
C VAL A 415 -23.58 9.18 -5.27
N SER A 416 -23.55 9.50 -3.98
CA SER A 416 -23.04 8.60 -2.93
C SER A 416 -23.77 7.25 -2.91
N GLY A 417 -23.05 6.22 -2.44
CA GLY A 417 -23.67 4.95 -2.12
C GLY A 417 -24.72 5.13 -1.03
N GLN A 418 -25.80 4.34 -1.07
CA GLN A 418 -26.80 4.30 0.01
C GLN A 418 -26.14 4.12 1.39
N TRP A 419 -25.12 3.27 1.44
CA TRP A 419 -24.35 2.99 2.64
C TRP A 419 -23.53 4.18 3.15
N ASP A 420 -23.08 5.06 2.26
CA ASP A 420 -22.33 6.26 2.64
C ASP A 420 -23.25 7.30 3.27
N LEU A 421 -24.47 7.44 2.72
CA LEU A 421 -25.48 8.34 3.27
C LEU A 421 -25.99 7.87 4.64
N ASP A 422 -26.23 6.57 4.83
CA ASP A 422 -26.61 6.02 6.13
C ASP A 422 -25.50 6.25 7.18
N ARG A 423 -24.23 6.15 6.79
CA ARG A 423 -23.10 6.47 7.67
C ARG A 423 -23.00 7.96 7.96
N MET A 424 -23.30 8.82 7.00
CA MET A 424 -23.38 10.26 7.22
C MET A 424 -24.55 10.61 8.16
N ALA A 425 -25.68 9.93 8.05
CA ALA A 425 -26.82 10.03 8.97
C ALA A 425 -26.40 9.76 10.41
N VAL A 426 -25.73 8.63 10.59
CA VAL A 426 -25.15 8.26 11.88
C VAL A 426 -24.14 9.30 12.32
N ALA A 427 -23.26 9.79 11.46
CA ALA A 427 -22.28 10.80 11.84
C ALA A 427 -22.98 12.07 12.34
N VAL A 428 -23.92 12.64 11.58
CA VAL A 428 -24.70 13.83 11.96
C VAL A 428 -25.44 13.61 13.28
N GLN A 429 -26.03 12.42 13.46
CA GLN A 429 -26.69 12.06 14.71
C GLN A 429 -25.69 11.98 15.88
N LEU A 430 -24.50 11.43 15.68
CA LEU A 430 -23.47 11.38 16.71
C LEU A 430 -22.91 12.78 17.02
N TRP A 431 -22.77 13.64 16.02
CA TRP A 431 -22.36 15.03 16.21
C TRP A 431 -23.35 15.80 17.10
N THR A 432 -24.63 15.69 16.80
CA THR A 432 -25.69 16.36 17.56
C THR A 432 -25.90 15.73 18.94
N GLN A 433 -26.02 14.40 19.02
CA GLN A 433 -26.36 13.70 20.26
C GLN A 433 -25.16 13.44 21.18
N VAL A 434 -24.02 13.05 20.63
CA VAL A 434 -22.83 12.68 21.42
C VAL A 434 -21.98 13.89 21.73
N LEU A 435 -21.86 14.85 20.81
CA LEU A 435 -21.01 16.03 21.03
C LEU A 435 -21.80 17.28 21.44
N GLY A 436 -23.12 17.29 21.25
CA GLY A 436 -23.98 18.41 21.64
C GLY A 436 -23.87 19.60 20.70
N VAL A 437 -23.48 19.35 19.44
CA VAL A 437 -23.28 20.40 18.43
C VAL A 437 -24.63 20.71 17.79
N PRO A 438 -25.02 22.00 17.66
CA PRO A 438 -26.22 22.37 16.92
C PRO A 438 -26.18 21.82 15.49
N LEU A 439 -27.33 21.38 14.99
CA LEU A 439 -27.44 20.75 13.68
C LEU A 439 -27.04 21.71 12.54
N GLU A 440 -27.30 23.00 12.74
CA GLU A 440 -26.91 24.10 11.85
C GLU A 440 -25.39 24.18 11.72
N THR A 441 -24.66 24.07 12.83
CA THR A 441 -23.18 24.07 12.80
C THR A 441 -22.65 22.83 12.12
N VAL A 442 -23.23 21.65 12.41
CA VAL A 442 -22.82 20.40 11.73
C VAL A 442 -23.02 20.53 10.22
N ALA A 443 -24.16 21.06 9.77
CA ALA A 443 -24.45 21.27 8.37
C ALA A 443 -23.49 22.27 7.71
N ALA A 444 -23.23 23.42 8.34
CA ALA A 444 -22.26 24.40 7.84
C ALA A 444 -20.84 23.80 7.71
N ARG A 445 -20.42 22.94 8.64
CA ARG A 445 -19.12 22.27 8.58
C ARG A 445 -19.07 21.19 7.49
N LEU A 446 -20.16 20.46 7.27
CA LEU A 446 -20.26 19.50 6.16
C LEU A 446 -20.13 20.18 4.79
N GLN A 447 -20.52 21.45 4.65
CA GLN A 447 -20.32 22.23 3.42
C GLN A 447 -18.84 22.47 3.09
N HIS A 448 -17.93 22.35 4.07
CA HIS A 448 -16.51 22.65 3.88
C HIS A 448 -15.57 21.43 4.00
N ALA A 449 -16.04 20.29 4.55
CA ALA A 449 -15.17 19.17 4.96
C ALA A 449 -15.56 17.79 4.37
N VAL A 450 -15.56 17.67 3.03
CA VAL A 450 -15.87 16.42 2.30
C VAL A 450 -14.92 15.27 2.64
N SER A 451 -13.63 15.57 2.84
CA SER A 451 -12.61 14.58 3.21
C SER A 451 -12.92 13.91 4.55
N GLY A 452 -13.47 14.69 5.50
CA GLY A 452 -13.93 14.19 6.79
C GLY A 452 -15.02 13.14 6.63
N CYS A 453 -16.08 13.43 5.86
CA CYS A 453 -17.21 12.52 5.58
C CYS A 453 -16.77 11.14 5.08
N VAL A 454 -15.79 11.11 4.17
CA VAL A 454 -15.22 9.86 3.63
C VAL A 454 -14.45 9.07 4.70
N HIS A 455 -13.86 9.73 5.70
CA HIS A 455 -13.22 9.04 6.82
C HIS A 455 -14.26 8.44 7.78
N PHE A 456 -15.36 9.15 8.06
CA PHE A 456 -16.45 8.62 8.88
C PHE A 456 -17.10 7.39 8.25
N SER A 457 -17.21 7.37 6.92
CA SER A 457 -17.76 6.23 6.18
C SER A 457 -16.90 4.96 6.24
N ARG A 458 -15.78 4.94 6.97
CA ARG A 458 -14.98 3.73 7.22
C ARG A 458 -15.38 2.99 8.50
N TYR A 459 -15.94 3.68 9.49
CA TYR A 459 -16.21 3.10 10.81
C TYR A 459 -17.65 2.59 10.96
N GLN A 460 -17.82 1.55 11.78
CA GLN A 460 -19.16 1.14 12.20
C GLN A 460 -19.76 2.20 13.15
N PRO A 461 -21.09 2.44 13.11
CA PRO A 461 -21.79 3.40 13.99
C PRO A 461 -21.43 3.29 15.47
N SER A 462 -21.38 2.06 15.99
CA SER A 462 -21.03 1.77 17.40
C SER A 462 -19.58 2.15 17.72
N THR A 463 -18.66 1.90 16.79
CA THR A 463 -17.25 2.26 16.92
C THR A 463 -17.07 3.77 16.89
N LEU A 464 -17.75 4.45 15.96
CA LEU A 464 -17.70 5.89 15.83
C LEU A 464 -18.28 6.58 17.08
N ARG A 465 -19.42 6.09 17.59
CA ARG A 465 -20.00 6.55 18.86
C ARG A 465 -18.99 6.43 20.01
N ARG A 466 -18.38 5.24 20.18
CA ARG A 466 -17.39 5.02 21.25
C ARG A 466 -16.19 5.95 21.12
N ARG A 467 -15.70 6.21 19.90
CA ARG A 467 -14.58 7.12 19.63
C ARG A 467 -14.94 8.58 19.92
N MET A 468 -16.09 9.05 19.45
CA MET A 468 -16.56 10.42 19.72
C MET A 468 -16.86 10.64 21.20
N SER A 469 -17.45 9.67 21.90
CA SER A 469 -17.62 9.72 23.36
C SER A 469 -16.28 9.75 24.09
N GLY A 470 -15.29 8.95 23.65
CA GLY A 470 -13.93 8.96 24.19
C GLY A 470 -13.23 10.30 24.00
N LEU A 471 -13.34 10.90 22.80
CA LEU A 471 -12.81 12.24 22.52
C LEU A 471 -13.50 13.31 23.38
N ARG A 472 -14.83 13.29 23.48
CA ARG A 472 -15.57 14.23 24.34
C ARG A 472 -15.15 14.13 25.79
N ALA A 473 -15.02 12.89 26.29
CA ALA A 473 -14.54 12.66 27.64
C ALA A 473 -13.13 13.22 27.80
N ALA A 474 -12.20 12.91 26.88
CA ALA A 474 -10.81 13.38 26.89
C ALA A 474 -10.65 14.91 26.86
N THR A 475 -11.55 15.63 26.19
CA THR A 475 -11.50 17.09 26.07
C THR A 475 -12.49 17.82 26.97
N GLN A 476 -13.15 17.10 27.89
CA GLN A 476 -14.13 17.69 28.81
C GLN A 476 -13.48 18.79 29.64
N GLY A 477 -14.13 19.97 29.70
CA GLY A 477 -13.61 21.17 30.36
C GLY A 477 -12.60 21.96 29.52
N ALA A 478 -11.85 21.31 28.62
CA ALA A 478 -10.87 21.98 27.76
C ALA A 478 -11.51 22.62 26.52
N MET A 479 -12.49 21.99 25.88
CA MET A 479 -13.15 22.49 24.67
C MET A 479 -14.67 22.55 24.84
N THR A 480 -15.30 23.58 24.25
CA THR A 480 -16.76 23.58 24.07
C THR A 480 -17.17 22.53 23.04
N ALA A 481 -18.45 22.16 23.00
CA ALA A 481 -18.99 21.25 21.99
C ALA A 481 -18.65 21.71 20.55
N ASP A 482 -18.79 23.00 20.28
CA ASP A 482 -18.52 23.60 18.97
C ASP A 482 -17.03 23.60 18.60
N GLN A 483 -16.16 23.87 19.57
CA GLN A 483 -14.71 23.80 19.39
C GLN A 483 -14.24 22.36 19.15
N LEU A 484 -14.74 21.40 19.93
CA LEU A 484 -14.45 19.99 19.73
C LEU A 484 -14.94 19.52 18.35
N ALA A 485 -16.06 20.04 17.88
CA ALA A 485 -16.53 19.74 16.54
C ALA A 485 -15.61 20.23 15.46
N THR A 486 -15.25 21.51 15.53
CA THR A 486 -14.28 22.11 14.63
C THR A 486 -12.99 21.30 14.59
N PHE A 487 -12.47 20.97 15.77
CA PHE A 487 -11.24 20.21 15.94
C PHE A 487 -11.28 18.82 15.25
N VAL A 488 -12.36 18.04 15.44
CA VAL A 488 -12.46 16.71 14.81
C VAL A 488 -12.73 16.80 13.31
N PHE A 489 -13.41 17.85 12.83
CA PHE A 489 -13.58 18.08 11.38
C PHE A 489 -12.24 18.43 10.71
N GLU A 490 -11.38 19.17 11.40
CA GLU A 490 -10.01 19.49 10.96
C GLU A 490 -9.07 18.28 11.06
N HIS A 491 -9.32 17.37 12.01
CA HIS A 491 -8.48 16.21 12.31
C HIS A 491 -9.25 14.86 12.32
N PRO A 492 -9.87 14.46 11.18
CA PRO A 492 -10.68 13.24 11.11
C PRO A 492 -9.89 11.95 11.37
N GLU A 493 -8.56 11.96 11.24
CA GLU A 493 -7.65 10.85 11.52
C GLU A 493 -7.65 10.41 12.99
N LEU A 494 -8.03 11.30 13.92
CA LEU A 494 -8.16 10.94 15.34
C LEU A 494 -9.23 9.88 15.56
N LEU A 495 -10.26 9.89 14.72
CA LEU A 495 -11.29 8.86 14.71
C LEU A 495 -10.79 7.53 14.15
N GLY A 496 -9.56 7.46 13.65
CA GLY A 496 -8.84 6.24 13.28
C GLY A 496 -8.06 5.59 14.42
N ARG A 497 -7.74 6.34 15.48
CA ARG A 497 -6.99 5.83 16.64
C ARG A 497 -7.82 4.83 17.46
N GLN A 498 -7.13 3.93 18.17
CA GLN A 498 -7.81 2.94 19.00
C GLN A 498 -8.55 3.65 20.14
N PRO A 499 -9.85 3.36 20.38
CA PRO A 499 -10.64 4.06 21.40
C PRO A 499 -10.04 3.97 22.80
N ALA A 500 -9.36 2.85 23.12
CA ALA A 500 -8.69 2.67 24.40
C ALA A 500 -7.52 3.64 24.57
N MET A 501 -6.70 3.83 23.53
CA MET A 501 -5.58 4.77 23.56
C MET A 501 -6.06 6.22 23.65
N VAL A 502 -7.11 6.59 22.90
CA VAL A 502 -7.70 7.95 22.98
C VAL A 502 -8.22 8.24 24.38
N LYS A 503 -8.90 7.25 24.98
CA LYS A 503 -9.43 7.34 26.33
C LYS A 503 -8.30 7.48 27.37
N GLU A 504 -7.32 6.59 27.32
CA GLU A 504 -6.17 6.59 28.25
C GLU A 504 -5.36 7.88 28.15
N ALA A 505 -5.09 8.33 26.92
CA ALA A 505 -4.43 9.62 26.66
C ALA A 505 -5.24 10.78 27.22
N GLY A 506 -6.54 10.80 26.99
CA GLY A 506 -7.45 11.82 27.49
C GLY A 506 -7.52 11.90 29.00
N GLU A 507 -7.75 10.76 29.66
CA GLU A 507 -7.79 10.66 31.12
C GLU A 507 -6.47 11.12 31.73
N TRP A 508 -5.33 10.75 31.12
CA TRP A 508 -4.03 11.19 31.58
C TRP A 508 -3.85 12.71 31.41
N ILE A 509 -4.14 13.27 30.23
CA ILE A 509 -4.02 14.70 29.95
C ILE A 509 -4.88 15.52 30.93
N GLN A 510 -6.12 15.09 31.17
CA GLN A 510 -7.03 15.77 32.10
C GLN A 510 -6.57 15.74 33.55
N ALA A 511 -5.98 14.63 33.98
CA ALA A 511 -5.48 14.50 35.35
C ALA A 511 -4.21 15.32 35.60
N ASN A 512 -3.47 15.70 34.55
CA ASN A 512 -2.12 16.27 34.68
C ASN A 512 -1.94 17.67 34.07
N MET A 513 -2.95 18.21 33.37
CA MET A 513 -2.85 19.53 32.72
C MET A 513 -4.08 20.41 32.96
N ALA A 514 -3.88 21.73 33.02
CA ALA A 514 -4.97 22.69 33.10
C ALA A 514 -5.77 22.76 31.78
N PRO A 515 -7.10 22.99 31.80
CA PRO A 515 -7.96 22.98 30.60
C PRO A 515 -7.48 23.88 29.44
N GLU A 516 -6.93 25.05 29.76
CA GLU A 516 -6.40 26.00 28.77
C GLU A 516 -5.13 25.45 28.09
N THR A 517 -4.30 24.72 28.84
CA THR A 517 -3.09 24.06 28.33
C THR A 517 -3.47 22.90 27.43
N ILE A 518 -4.45 22.09 27.84
CA ILE A 518 -5.00 21.00 27.02
C ILE A 518 -5.50 21.54 25.68
N ARG A 519 -6.28 22.63 25.70
CA ARG A 519 -6.81 23.22 24.47
C ARG A 519 -5.70 23.68 23.52
N ALA A 520 -4.75 24.47 24.03
CA ALA A 520 -3.68 25.02 23.21
C ALA A 520 -2.77 23.91 22.64
N LEU A 521 -2.48 22.90 23.46
CA LEU A 521 -1.69 21.74 23.08
C LEU A 521 -2.37 20.94 21.96
N LEU A 522 -3.66 20.61 22.12
CA LEU A 522 -4.38 19.82 21.13
C LEU A 522 -4.59 20.55 19.81
N GLN A 523 -4.83 21.87 19.83
CA GLN A 523 -4.88 22.69 18.62
C GLN A 523 -3.58 22.67 17.83
N ARG A 524 -2.44 22.45 18.51
CA ARG A 524 -1.12 22.44 17.88
C ARG A 524 -0.68 21.04 17.48
N GLU A 525 -0.90 20.05 18.34
CA GLU A 525 -0.56 18.64 18.11
C GLU A 525 -1.73 17.70 18.43
N PRO A 526 -2.68 17.55 17.48
CA PRO A 526 -3.86 16.71 17.64
C PRO A 526 -3.53 15.23 17.89
N SER A 527 -2.40 14.74 17.35
CA SER A 527 -1.95 13.35 17.45
C SER A 527 -1.73 12.87 18.88
N LEU A 528 -1.56 13.77 19.84
CA LEU A 528 -1.44 13.44 21.25
C LEU A 528 -2.68 12.71 21.80
N LEU A 529 -3.87 12.93 21.20
CA LEU A 529 -5.09 12.18 21.51
C LEU A 529 -5.10 10.72 21.00
N GLY A 530 -3.96 10.17 20.61
CA GLY A 530 -3.76 8.74 20.41
C GLY A 530 -2.32 8.31 20.68
N ALA A 531 -1.59 9.12 21.44
CA ALA A 531 -0.22 8.86 21.84
C ALA A 531 -0.15 7.85 22.99
N SER A 532 1.02 7.26 23.20
CA SER A 532 1.28 6.50 24.41
C SER A 532 1.35 7.43 25.63
N VAL A 533 1.01 6.90 26.81
CA VAL A 533 1.17 7.63 28.08
C VAL A 533 2.61 8.11 28.29
N TRP A 534 3.60 7.38 27.77
CA TRP A 534 5.00 7.79 27.81
C TRP A 534 5.23 9.11 27.07
N LEU A 535 4.76 9.22 25.82
CA LEU A 535 4.92 10.45 25.04
C LEU A 535 4.18 11.62 25.70
N LEU A 536 3.02 11.37 26.30
CA LEU A 536 2.27 12.41 27.01
C LEU A 536 2.98 12.92 28.26
N LYS A 537 3.57 12.02 29.05
CA LYS A 537 4.41 12.37 30.21
C LYS A 537 5.61 13.22 29.78
N GLU A 538 6.24 12.82 28.69
CA GLU A 538 7.38 13.54 28.12
C GLU A 538 6.98 14.95 27.66
N THR A 539 5.92 15.08 26.86
CA THR A 539 5.37 16.37 26.41
C THR A 539 5.00 17.26 27.60
N ALA A 540 4.36 16.71 28.63
CA ALA A 540 4.01 17.49 29.83
C ALA A 540 5.23 17.97 30.60
N ALA A 541 6.23 17.11 30.80
CA ALA A 541 7.48 17.49 31.46
C ALA A 541 8.20 18.59 30.68
N LYS A 542 8.23 18.50 29.34
CA LYS A 542 8.79 19.54 28.46
C LYS A 542 8.03 20.86 28.57
N LEU A 543 6.70 20.83 28.63
CA LEU A 543 5.90 22.04 28.84
C LEU A 543 6.16 22.65 30.21
N GLN A 544 6.16 21.84 31.25
CA GLN A 544 6.40 22.28 32.63
C GLN A 544 7.80 22.88 32.79
N LEU A 545 8.80 22.30 32.14
CA LEU A 545 10.15 22.84 32.09
C LEU A 545 10.13 24.30 31.59
N TRP A 546 9.46 24.56 30.46
CA TRP A 546 9.42 25.92 29.90
C TRP A 546 8.55 26.88 30.70
N THR A 547 7.39 26.45 31.17
CA THR A 547 6.45 27.35 31.86
C THR A 547 6.86 27.62 33.30
N ASP A 548 7.25 26.59 34.05
CA ASP A 548 7.44 26.68 35.49
C ASP A 548 8.90 26.93 35.84
N LEU A 549 9.83 26.32 35.11
CA LEU A 549 11.26 26.44 35.39
C LEU A 549 11.88 27.66 34.69
N VAL A 550 11.60 27.80 33.39
CA VAL A 550 12.11 28.93 32.59
C VAL A 550 11.24 30.17 32.74
N GLY A 551 9.97 30.03 33.13
CA GLY A 551 9.05 31.16 33.30
C GLY A 551 8.47 31.71 31.99
N ALA A 552 8.58 30.95 30.88
CA ALA A 552 8.05 31.37 29.59
C ALA A 552 6.50 31.29 29.58
N PRO A 553 5.78 32.34 29.15
CA PRO A 553 4.32 32.29 29.07
C PRO A 553 3.87 31.17 28.12
N LEU A 554 2.87 30.39 28.53
CA LEU A 554 2.37 29.23 27.77
C LEU A 554 2.04 29.56 26.31
N ALA A 555 1.43 30.73 26.04
CA ALA A 555 1.13 31.17 24.68
C ALA A 555 2.40 31.28 23.80
N THR A 556 3.51 31.71 24.37
CA THR A 556 4.82 31.83 23.69
C THR A 556 5.43 30.45 23.43
N VAL A 557 5.33 29.53 24.39
CA VAL A 557 5.77 28.13 24.23
C VAL A 557 4.97 27.43 23.13
N MET A 558 3.65 27.65 23.08
CA MET A 558 2.77 27.08 22.04
C MET A 558 3.03 27.66 20.64
N ALA A 559 3.28 28.97 20.54
CA ALA A 559 3.66 29.60 19.27
C ALA A 559 4.95 28.99 18.70
N ASN A 560 5.89 28.61 19.58
CA ASN A 560 7.19 28.01 19.25
C ASN A 560 7.25 26.50 19.52
N TYR A 561 6.11 25.80 19.48
CA TYR A 561 5.99 24.40 19.92
C TYR A 561 7.03 23.44 19.33
N GLY A 562 7.38 23.59 18.05
CA GLY A 562 8.45 22.80 17.42
C GLY A 562 9.78 22.94 18.16
N ALA A 563 10.27 24.17 18.34
CA ALA A 563 11.53 24.43 19.03
C ALA A 563 11.48 24.16 20.54
N CYS A 564 10.33 24.37 21.18
CA CYS A 564 10.19 24.23 22.64
C CYS A 564 9.80 22.82 23.09
N VAL A 565 9.11 22.02 22.28
CA VAL A 565 8.53 20.75 22.73
C VAL A 565 8.82 19.62 21.74
N GLY A 566 8.74 19.88 20.44
CA GLY A 566 8.98 18.88 19.39
C GLY A 566 10.46 18.51 19.19
N ASP A 567 11.33 19.53 19.16
CA ASP A 567 12.77 19.42 18.87
C ASP A 567 13.63 19.59 20.13
N ILE A 568 12.99 19.67 21.30
CA ILE A 568 13.70 19.92 22.57
C ILE A 568 14.63 18.75 22.94
N ASP A 569 14.50 17.59 22.31
CA ASP A 569 15.46 16.47 22.41
C ASP A 569 16.88 16.87 21.95
N ILE A 570 16.98 17.91 21.12
CA ILE A 570 18.24 18.50 20.65
C ILE A 570 18.82 19.49 21.67
N LEU A 571 17.99 20.12 22.52
CA LEU A 571 18.34 21.25 23.39
C LEU A 571 18.28 20.93 24.90
N LEU A 572 17.69 19.80 25.29
CA LEU A 572 17.53 19.37 26.69
C LEU A 572 18.86 19.26 27.47
N PRO A 573 19.98 18.76 26.89
CA PRO A 573 21.25 18.65 27.60
C PRO A 573 21.85 20.01 27.99
N ASP A 574 21.69 21.05 27.15
CA ASP A 574 22.17 22.41 27.43
C ASP A 574 21.33 23.08 28.53
N LEU A 575 20.02 22.83 28.54
CA LEU A 575 19.09 23.31 29.57
C LEU A 575 19.29 22.60 30.93
N ALA A 576 19.54 21.29 30.93
CA ALA A 576 19.82 20.53 32.15
C ALA A 576 21.17 20.94 32.78
N ALA A 577 22.19 21.22 31.96
CA ALA A 577 23.46 21.76 32.42
C ALA A 577 23.32 23.17 33.00
N ALA A 578 22.56 24.06 32.34
CA ALA A 578 22.27 25.39 32.85
C ALA A 578 21.53 25.37 34.20
N TYR A 579 20.55 24.47 34.36
CA TYR A 579 19.79 24.32 35.59
C TYR A 579 20.65 23.84 36.78
N VAL A 580 21.51 22.84 36.58
CA VAL A 580 22.40 22.33 37.64
C VAL A 580 23.44 23.38 38.04
N LEU A 581 23.94 24.17 37.07
CA LEU A 581 24.86 25.28 37.32
C LEU A 581 24.21 26.43 38.10
N GLU A 582 22.94 26.72 37.86
CA GLU A 582 22.24 27.84 38.49
C GLU A 582 21.66 27.50 39.87
N ARG A 583 21.10 26.29 40.06
CA ARG A 583 20.31 25.96 41.25
C ARG A 583 20.86 24.87 42.16
N ALA A 584 21.78 24.03 41.67
CA ALA A 584 22.35 22.96 42.49
C ALA A 584 23.88 22.80 42.28
N PRO A 585 24.67 23.89 42.30
CA PRO A 585 26.11 23.84 41.99
C PRO A 585 26.89 22.94 42.97
N ALA A 586 26.37 22.73 44.18
CA ALA A 586 26.95 21.82 45.16
C ALA A 586 26.97 20.35 44.68
N GLN A 587 26.08 19.94 43.77
CA GLN A 587 26.07 18.57 43.23
C GLN A 587 27.20 18.32 42.23
N LEU A 588 27.87 19.36 41.74
CA LEU A 588 29.08 19.25 40.91
C LEU A 588 30.35 18.97 41.75
N ARG A 589 30.21 18.89 43.08
CA ARG A 589 31.32 18.68 44.01
C ARG A 589 31.06 17.46 44.89
N ALA A 590 32.09 16.66 45.12
CA ALA A 590 32.06 15.60 46.11
C ALA A 590 32.09 16.19 47.54
N ALA A 591 31.85 15.35 48.56
CA ALA A 591 31.80 15.77 49.96
C ALA A 591 33.13 16.37 50.47
N ASP A 592 34.25 16.08 49.80
CA ASP A 592 35.57 16.65 50.07
C ASP A 592 35.84 17.97 49.32
N GLY A 593 34.85 18.50 48.60
CA GLY A 593 34.92 19.75 47.85
C GLY A 593 35.58 19.61 46.47
N SER A 594 36.08 18.44 46.10
CA SER A 594 36.65 18.19 44.77
C SER A 594 35.55 18.20 43.71
N GLY A 595 35.82 18.81 42.55
CA GLY A 595 34.91 18.73 41.40
C GLY A 595 34.89 17.29 40.88
N SER A 596 33.78 16.59 41.09
CA SER A 596 33.65 15.18 40.67
C SER A 596 32.54 15.08 39.65
N LEU A 597 32.93 14.86 38.39
CA LEU A 597 32.02 14.45 37.31
C LEU A 597 31.83 12.93 37.29
N GLY A 598 32.35 12.19 38.27
CA GLY A 598 32.27 10.73 38.32
C GLY A 598 30.83 10.22 38.30
N TRP A 599 29.91 10.95 38.93
CA TRP A 599 28.48 10.66 38.88
C TRP A 599 27.82 11.01 37.53
N TRP A 600 28.44 11.89 36.74
CA TRP A 600 28.03 12.24 35.37
C TRP A 600 28.45 11.17 34.35
N LEU A 601 29.61 10.53 34.60
CA LEU A 601 30.12 9.38 33.83
C LEU A 601 29.39 8.07 34.19
N ASP A 602 28.90 7.93 35.42
CA ASP A 602 27.94 6.89 35.78
C ASP A 602 26.55 7.25 35.27
N LYS A 603 26.28 6.75 34.06
CA LYS A 603 25.04 6.91 33.30
C LYS A 603 23.78 6.69 34.14
N LYS A 604 23.80 5.78 35.12
CA LYS A 604 22.62 5.44 35.92
C LYS A 604 22.31 6.51 36.96
N SER A 605 23.35 7.12 37.53
CA SER A 605 23.23 8.09 38.62
C SER A 605 22.85 9.49 38.11
N ALA A 606 23.45 9.97 37.02
CA ALA A 606 23.05 11.24 36.38
C ALA A 606 21.63 11.18 35.79
N VAL A 607 21.28 10.04 35.20
CA VAL A 607 19.95 9.83 34.62
C VAL A 607 18.89 9.63 35.71
N ASN A 608 19.20 8.96 36.84
CA ASN A 608 18.29 8.91 37.98
C ASN A 608 18.09 10.29 38.63
N ALA A 609 19.09 11.17 38.59
CA ALA A 609 18.95 12.57 39.01
C ALA A 609 18.10 13.41 38.03
N MET A 610 17.90 12.95 36.78
CA MET A 610 17.12 13.63 35.72
C MET A 610 15.81 12.93 35.32
N GLY A 611 15.62 11.65 35.64
CA GLY A 611 14.41 10.84 35.39
C GLY A 611 14.21 10.20 33.99
N LEU A 612 15.24 9.93 33.16
CA LEU A 612 15.07 9.45 31.76
C LEU A 612 15.38 7.94 31.51
N PRO A 613 14.94 7.29 30.39
CA PRO A 613 15.23 5.88 30.08
C PRO A 613 16.60 5.60 29.43
N GLU A 614 17.16 4.41 29.68
CA GLU A 614 18.55 4.00 29.43
C GLU A 614 19.01 4.01 27.95
N THR A 615 18.10 3.74 27.00
CA THR A 615 18.41 3.70 25.56
C THR A 615 18.52 5.11 24.94
N ALA A 616 17.87 6.11 25.53
CA ALA A 616 17.99 7.52 25.14
C ALA A 616 19.30 8.13 25.65
N ALA A 617 19.71 7.76 26.88
CA ALA A 617 20.99 8.14 27.47
C ALA A 617 22.20 7.60 26.69
N ALA A 618 22.04 6.46 25.99
CA ALA A 618 23.11 5.86 25.20
C ALA A 618 23.42 6.62 23.91
N ARG A 619 22.40 7.09 23.18
CA ARG A 619 22.57 7.84 21.93
C ARG A 619 22.99 9.29 22.16
N MET A 620 22.69 9.82 23.34
CA MET A 620 23.06 11.18 23.78
C MET A 620 24.57 11.39 23.98
N LEU A 621 25.29 10.36 24.45
CA LEU A 621 26.76 10.44 24.67
C LEU A 621 27.57 10.40 23.38
N GLU A 622 27.04 9.80 22.32
CA GLU A 622 27.78 9.56 21.07
C GLU A 622 27.90 10.82 20.20
N HIS A 623 26.94 11.76 20.29
CA HIS A 623 26.95 13.00 19.52
C HIS A 623 27.60 14.21 20.22
N PHE A 624 27.60 14.27 21.56
CA PHE A 624 28.21 15.39 22.31
C PHE A 624 29.74 15.46 22.19
N VAL A 625 30.41 14.31 22.04
CA VAL A 625 31.86 14.22 21.82
C VAL A 625 32.28 14.87 20.48
N GLN A 626 31.34 15.06 19.54
CA GLN A 626 31.66 15.51 18.18
C GLN A 626 31.46 17.02 17.93
N GLY A 627 30.74 17.76 18.80
CA GLY A 627 30.52 19.20 18.65
C GLY A 627 31.68 20.08 19.16
N GLU A 628 31.92 21.23 18.54
CA GLU A 628 33.02 22.18 18.87
C GLU A 628 33.08 22.57 20.35
N ARG A 629 31.91 22.82 20.97
CA ARG A 629 31.81 23.18 22.40
C ARG A 629 32.11 22.00 23.33
N GLY A 630 31.66 20.80 22.96
CA GLY A 630 31.96 19.55 23.67
C GLY A 630 33.44 19.16 23.56
N LYS A 631 34.07 19.41 22.39
CA LYS A 631 35.52 19.26 22.18
C LYS A 631 36.32 20.25 23.02
N GLY A 632 35.90 21.51 23.11
CA GLY A 632 36.53 22.53 23.96
C GLY A 632 36.49 22.17 25.45
N LEU A 633 35.34 21.72 25.95
CA LEU A 633 35.17 21.27 27.33
C LEU A 633 35.98 20.00 27.64
N LEU A 634 36.03 19.04 26.72
CA LEU A 634 36.87 17.83 26.85
C LEU A 634 38.37 18.13 26.80
N ALA A 635 38.80 19.13 26.03
CA ALA A 635 40.20 19.58 26.00
C ALA A 635 40.62 20.20 27.33
N SER A 636 39.77 21.04 27.95
CA SER A 636 40.03 21.60 29.29
C SER A 636 40.06 20.52 30.38
N LEU A 637 39.17 19.53 30.29
CA LEU A 637 39.15 18.36 31.20
C LEU A 637 40.39 17.46 31.05
N ARG A 638 40.88 17.22 29.82
CA ARG A 638 42.10 16.44 29.58
C ARG A 638 43.37 17.14 30.06
N ASN A 639 43.36 18.46 30.10
CA ASN A 639 44.44 19.29 30.64
C ASN A 639 44.34 19.49 32.16
N GLY A 640 43.33 18.89 32.82
CA GLY A 640 43.16 18.94 34.28
C GLY A 640 42.75 20.30 34.84
N SER A 641 42.21 21.22 34.01
CA SER A 641 41.84 22.57 34.45
C SER A 641 40.33 22.83 34.38
N ILE A 642 39.81 23.43 35.46
CA ILE A 642 38.47 24.00 35.57
C ILE A 642 38.48 25.54 35.41
N GLU A 643 39.61 26.15 35.04
CA GLU A 643 39.67 27.59 34.76
C GLU A 643 38.82 27.94 33.53
N GLY A 644 37.98 28.97 33.68
CA GLY A 644 36.99 29.40 32.67
C GLY A 644 35.57 28.88 32.91
N TRP A 645 35.36 28.07 33.96
CA TRP A 645 34.02 27.65 34.36
C TRP A 645 33.34 28.79 35.14
N PRO A 646 32.08 29.14 34.86
CA PRO A 646 31.38 30.16 35.63
C PRO A 646 31.23 29.67 37.09
N LEU A 647 31.88 30.36 38.03
CA LEU A 647 31.81 30.05 39.46
C LEU A 647 30.59 30.74 40.09
N PRO A 648 29.89 30.11 41.05
CA PRO A 648 28.79 30.77 41.74
C PRO A 648 29.36 31.88 42.64
N GLY A 649 29.02 33.13 42.34
CA GLY A 649 29.33 34.30 43.18
C GLY A 649 30.31 35.34 42.59
N GLY A 650 30.75 35.20 41.35
CA GLY A 650 31.49 36.29 40.68
C GLY A 650 30.57 37.49 40.37
N PRO A 651 31.04 38.74 40.49
CA PRO A 651 30.24 39.91 40.12
C PRO A 651 29.88 39.85 38.62
N PRO A 652 28.71 40.39 38.22
CA PRO A 652 28.31 40.36 36.82
C PRO A 652 29.38 41.02 35.95
N LEU A 653 29.79 40.35 34.89
CA LEU A 653 30.66 40.93 33.87
C LEU A 653 29.96 42.15 33.25
N PRO A 654 30.69 43.23 32.95
CA PRO A 654 30.13 44.44 32.36
C PRO A 654 29.57 44.15 30.95
N PRO A 655 28.62 44.95 30.46
CA PRO A 655 28.00 44.72 29.16
C PRO A 655 29.07 44.85 28.05
N GLU A 656 29.29 43.76 27.31
CA GLU A 656 30.13 43.82 26.13
C GLU A 656 29.48 44.69 25.05
N THR A 657 30.22 45.75 24.75
CA THR A 657 30.05 46.69 23.66
C THR A 657 29.90 46.01 22.31
N GLN A 658 28.89 46.44 21.56
CA GLN A 658 28.77 46.25 20.11
C GLN A 658 30.07 46.65 19.40
N PRO A 659 30.50 45.91 18.36
CA PRO A 659 31.25 46.50 17.26
C PRO A 659 30.30 46.88 16.12
N ALA A 660 30.34 48.17 15.78
CA ALA A 660 29.77 48.74 14.57
C ALA A 660 30.70 48.54 13.36
N GLY A 661 30.10 48.34 12.17
CA GLY A 661 30.68 48.58 10.84
C GLY A 661 31.27 47.34 10.14
N SER A 662 30.59 46.68 9.18
CA SER A 662 30.31 47.05 7.76
C SER A 662 31.39 46.55 6.78
N PRO A 663 31.16 46.36 5.45
CA PRO A 663 29.91 46.26 4.67
C PRO A 663 29.86 45.12 3.60
N GLY A 664 28.65 44.79 3.13
CA GLY A 664 28.35 44.58 1.70
C GLY A 664 28.59 43.21 1.04
N ALA A 665 27.49 42.53 0.66
CA ALA A 665 27.29 41.98 -0.70
C ALA A 665 25.83 41.53 -0.87
N ALA A 666 25.14 42.17 -1.81
CA ALA A 666 23.82 41.81 -2.31
C ALA A 666 23.92 40.61 -3.27
N GLY A 667 22.86 39.78 -3.35
CA GLY A 667 22.72 38.78 -4.41
C GLY A 667 21.52 37.85 -4.21
N ALA A 668 20.56 37.95 -5.13
CA ALA A 668 19.22 37.38 -5.08
C ALA A 668 19.08 35.89 -5.51
N ALA A 669 17.85 35.38 -5.37
CA ALA A 669 17.20 34.18 -5.93
C ALA A 669 16.84 33.14 -4.85
N GLY A 670 15.59 32.75 -4.59
CA GLY A 670 14.41 32.72 -5.43
C GLY A 670 14.26 31.36 -6.11
N THR A 671 13.81 30.33 -5.39
CA THR A 671 13.09 29.17 -5.97
C THR A 671 12.38 28.36 -4.88
N ALA A 672 11.05 28.42 -4.88
CA ALA A 672 10.18 27.40 -4.32
C ALA A 672 10.31 26.12 -5.16
N ARG A 673 10.49 24.96 -4.52
CA ARG A 673 10.48 23.65 -5.21
C ARG A 673 9.54 22.66 -4.53
N ALA A 674 8.58 22.24 -5.34
CA ALA A 674 7.57 21.21 -5.19
C ALA A 674 7.93 20.00 -4.30
N ALA A 675 7.09 19.76 -3.29
CA ALA A 675 6.88 18.45 -2.67
C ALA A 675 5.43 18.03 -2.94
N GLY A 676 5.23 17.18 -3.96
CA GLY A 676 3.89 16.81 -4.41
C GLY A 676 3.85 15.69 -5.43
N ARG A 677 4.63 14.62 -5.26
CA ARG A 677 4.50 13.37 -6.04
C ARG A 677 4.96 12.15 -5.23
N THR A 678 4.12 11.65 -4.32
CA THR A 678 4.34 10.35 -3.65
C THR A 678 3.07 9.55 -3.36
N SER A 679 1.87 10.06 -3.68
CA SER A 679 0.60 9.44 -3.27
C SER A 679 0.10 8.27 -4.16
N VAL A 680 0.57 8.17 -5.41
CA VAL A 680 0.05 7.16 -6.37
C VAL A 680 0.76 5.79 -6.24
N SER A 681 2.01 5.76 -5.77
CA SER A 681 2.77 4.51 -5.64
C SER A 681 2.26 3.66 -4.47
N THR A 682 1.92 4.27 -3.34
CA THR A 682 1.50 3.59 -2.11
C THR A 682 0.13 2.91 -2.23
N LEU A 683 -0.80 3.49 -3.01
CA LEU A 683 -2.11 2.89 -3.27
C LEU A 683 -2.06 1.67 -4.20
N ARG A 684 -1.06 1.62 -5.09
CA ARG A 684 -0.88 0.49 -6.03
C ARG A 684 -0.26 -0.72 -5.32
N THR A 685 0.70 -0.49 -4.42
CA THR A 685 1.28 -1.53 -3.57
C THR A 685 0.23 -2.09 -2.60
N GLN A 686 -0.55 -1.24 -1.94
CA GLN A 686 -1.61 -1.70 -1.02
C GLN A 686 -2.68 -2.56 -1.70
N ARG A 687 -3.00 -2.31 -2.97
CA ARG A 687 -3.99 -3.12 -3.71
C ARG A 687 -3.42 -4.49 -4.07
N SER A 688 -2.15 -4.54 -4.50
CA SER A 688 -1.42 -5.79 -4.75
C SER A 688 -1.29 -6.66 -3.49
N ASP A 689 -1.00 -6.04 -2.34
CA ASP A 689 -0.86 -6.75 -1.06
C ASP A 689 -2.20 -7.29 -0.56
N MET A 690 -3.29 -6.53 -0.79
CA MET A 690 -4.65 -6.95 -0.44
C MET A 690 -5.12 -8.12 -1.30
N ASP A 691 -4.79 -8.12 -2.58
CA ASP A 691 -5.15 -9.19 -3.52
C ASP A 691 -4.38 -10.48 -3.17
N GLN A 692 -3.08 -10.41 -2.85
CA GLN A 692 -2.32 -11.56 -2.35
C GLN A 692 -2.87 -12.12 -1.02
N HIS A 693 -3.27 -11.25 -0.09
CA HIS A 693 -3.86 -11.69 1.17
C HIS A 693 -5.18 -12.46 0.96
N ASN A 694 -6.01 -12.03 0.00
CA ASN A 694 -7.26 -12.72 -0.31
C ASN A 694 -7.03 -14.10 -0.95
N LEU A 695 -6.05 -14.20 -1.86
CA LEU A 695 -5.66 -15.47 -2.49
C LEU A 695 -5.16 -16.47 -1.45
N HIS A 696 -4.23 -16.05 -0.56
CA HIS A 696 -3.73 -16.90 0.52
C HIS A 696 -4.85 -17.37 1.46
N ARG A 697 -5.78 -16.47 1.79
CA ARG A 697 -6.93 -16.82 2.63
C ARG A 697 -7.82 -17.85 1.94
N ILE A 698 -8.09 -17.72 0.64
CA ILE A 698 -8.91 -18.68 -0.11
C ILE A 698 -8.22 -20.03 -0.20
N ALA A 699 -6.92 -20.06 -0.47
CA ALA A 699 -6.12 -21.28 -0.51
C ALA A 699 -6.10 -22.01 0.85
N SER A 700 -6.18 -21.28 1.97
CA SER A 700 -6.24 -21.86 3.31
C SER A 700 -7.63 -22.34 3.76
N MET A 701 -8.70 -22.03 3.01
CA MET A 701 -10.06 -22.41 3.40
C MET A 701 -10.40 -23.82 2.90
N SER A 702 -11.07 -24.60 3.74
CA SER A 702 -11.63 -25.89 3.32
C SER A 702 -12.72 -25.71 2.26
N GLU A 703 -12.91 -26.71 1.41
CA GLU A 703 -13.92 -26.71 0.35
C GLU A 703 -15.34 -26.41 0.91
N ALA A 704 -15.68 -26.99 2.06
CA ALA A 704 -16.95 -26.73 2.74
C ALA A 704 -17.13 -25.25 3.15
N GLN A 705 -16.06 -24.60 3.60
CA GLN A 705 -16.09 -23.16 3.92
C GLN A 705 -16.24 -22.31 2.66
N LEU A 706 -15.58 -22.70 1.56
CA LEU A 706 -15.70 -22.01 0.28
C LEU A 706 -17.11 -22.14 -0.30
N ARG A 707 -17.71 -23.34 -0.32
CA ARG A 707 -19.11 -23.54 -0.75
C ARG A 707 -20.10 -22.77 0.13
N ASN A 708 -19.87 -22.69 1.45
CA ASN A 708 -20.69 -21.87 2.35
C ASN A 708 -20.56 -20.37 2.01
N ARG A 709 -19.34 -19.92 1.67
CA ARG A 709 -19.09 -18.53 1.24
C ARG A 709 -19.76 -18.22 -0.09
N ILE A 710 -19.73 -19.13 -1.07
CA ILE A 710 -20.49 -19.01 -2.34
C ILE A 710 -21.99 -18.80 -2.04
N ARG A 711 -22.57 -19.60 -1.14
CA ARG A 711 -23.98 -19.46 -0.76
C ARG A 711 -24.30 -18.13 -0.08
N LYS A 712 -23.39 -17.61 0.75
CA LYS A 712 -23.59 -16.39 1.56
C LYS A 712 -23.35 -15.07 0.81
N ILE A 713 -22.64 -15.07 -0.32
CA ILE A 713 -22.44 -13.84 -1.10
C ILE A 713 -23.72 -13.52 -1.86
N THR A 714 -24.37 -12.41 -1.49
CA THR A 714 -25.61 -11.93 -2.13
C THR A 714 -25.37 -10.78 -3.12
N LYS A 715 -24.21 -10.12 -3.06
CA LYS A 715 -23.87 -9.00 -3.95
C LYS A 715 -23.19 -9.50 -5.22
N ARG A 716 -23.78 -9.22 -6.39
CA ARG A 716 -23.29 -9.65 -7.71
C ARG A 716 -21.83 -9.24 -7.99
N GLY A 717 -21.44 -8.01 -7.64
CA GLY A 717 -20.06 -7.54 -7.81
C GLY A 717 -19.05 -8.33 -6.96
N LYS A 718 -19.39 -8.63 -5.70
CA LYS A 718 -18.55 -9.44 -4.81
C LYS A 718 -18.46 -10.90 -5.28
N MET A 719 -19.54 -11.42 -5.86
CA MET A 719 -19.53 -12.76 -6.46
C MET A 719 -18.62 -12.82 -7.69
N ARG A 720 -18.62 -11.80 -8.56
CA ARG A 720 -17.69 -11.72 -9.70
C ARG A 720 -16.23 -11.73 -9.25
N SER A 721 -15.87 -10.92 -8.25
CA SER A 721 -14.51 -10.93 -7.70
C SER A 721 -14.15 -12.29 -7.10
N PHE A 722 -15.06 -12.91 -6.35
CA PHE A 722 -14.81 -14.22 -5.74
C PHE A 722 -14.66 -15.35 -6.76
N VAL A 723 -15.37 -15.28 -7.91
CA VAL A 723 -15.16 -16.21 -9.04
C VAL A 723 -13.73 -16.11 -9.57
N LEU A 724 -13.23 -14.89 -9.81
CA LEU A 724 -11.87 -14.67 -10.30
C LEU A 724 -10.82 -15.17 -9.30
N GLU A 725 -11.00 -14.89 -8.01
CA GLU A 725 -10.11 -15.37 -6.94
C GLU A 725 -10.10 -16.92 -6.86
N LEU A 726 -11.23 -17.59 -7.07
CA LEU A 726 -11.29 -19.06 -7.14
C LEU A 726 -10.61 -19.62 -8.39
N GLU A 727 -10.76 -18.95 -9.54
CA GLU A 727 -10.08 -19.32 -10.80
C GLU A 727 -8.56 -19.17 -10.68
N GLU A 728 -8.10 -18.08 -10.08
CA GLU A 728 -6.69 -17.79 -9.84
C GLU A 728 -6.05 -18.79 -8.87
N CYS A 729 -6.81 -19.26 -7.87
CA CYS A 729 -6.40 -20.36 -6.99
C CYS A 729 -6.49 -21.76 -7.64
N GLY A 730 -6.90 -21.89 -8.91
CA GLY A 730 -7.04 -23.17 -9.60
C GLY A 730 -8.22 -24.04 -9.13
N LEU A 731 -9.18 -23.47 -8.39
CA LEU A 731 -10.34 -24.17 -7.82
C LEU A 731 -11.51 -24.20 -8.82
N THR A 732 -11.31 -24.86 -9.95
CA THR A 732 -12.18 -24.80 -11.14
C THR A 732 -13.63 -25.24 -10.89
N GLU A 733 -13.85 -26.28 -10.08
CA GLU A 733 -15.19 -26.76 -9.74
C GLU A 733 -15.97 -25.76 -8.87
N LEU A 734 -15.31 -25.17 -7.88
CA LEU A 734 -15.90 -24.14 -7.02
C LEU A 734 -16.14 -22.84 -7.80
N ALA A 735 -15.24 -22.49 -8.72
CA ALA A 735 -15.46 -21.37 -9.64
C ALA A 735 -16.68 -21.59 -10.54
N ALA A 736 -16.87 -22.81 -11.07
CA ALA A 736 -18.06 -23.16 -11.84
C ALA A 736 -19.35 -23.05 -11.00
N GLU A 737 -19.35 -23.54 -9.75
CA GLU A 737 -20.47 -23.38 -8.81
C GLU A 737 -20.75 -21.89 -8.52
N ALA A 738 -19.71 -21.10 -8.30
CA ALA A 738 -19.83 -19.66 -8.07
C ALA A 738 -20.35 -18.91 -9.30
N ARG A 739 -19.97 -19.31 -10.53
CA ARG A 739 -20.54 -18.77 -11.78
C ARG A 739 -22.03 -19.14 -11.94
N ALA A 740 -22.41 -20.37 -11.62
CA ALA A 740 -23.80 -20.79 -11.62
C ALA A 740 -24.62 -19.94 -10.62
N ARG A 741 -24.09 -19.72 -9.42
CA ARG A 741 -24.72 -18.84 -8.43
C ARG A 741 -24.79 -17.39 -8.91
N LEU A 742 -23.73 -16.87 -9.52
CA LEU A 742 -23.67 -15.52 -10.10
C LEU A 742 -24.75 -15.29 -11.16
N ALA A 743 -25.12 -16.33 -11.93
CA ALA A 743 -26.21 -16.25 -12.91
C ALA A 743 -27.59 -16.10 -12.24
N THR A 744 -27.74 -16.59 -11.00
CA THR A 744 -28.99 -16.49 -10.20
C THR A 744 -29.07 -15.22 -9.32
N LEU A 745 -27.99 -14.44 -9.22
CA LEU A 745 -27.91 -13.16 -8.48
C LEU A 745 -28.04 -11.97 -9.44
#